data_AF-A0A7T6YZH5-F1
#
_entry.id   AF-A0A7T6YZH5-F1
#
_cell.length_a   1.000
_cell.length_b   1.000
_cell.length_c   1.000
_cell.angle_alpha   90.00
_cell.angle_beta   90.00
_cell.angle_gamma   90.00
#
_symmetry.space_group_name_H-M   'P 1'
#
loop_
_entity.id
_entity.type
_entity.pdbx_description
1 polymer ?
#
loop_
_entity_poly.entity_id
_entity_poly.type
_entity_poly.pdbx_seq_one_letter_code
_entity_poly.pdbx_strand_id
1 'polypeptide(L)'
;MSKPYTITFAGDTSLGDGYLNKPKRKKEKERLETDPYSFFEEVASFVNKSDYSILNLETVLAHNPSGFLEGKQYPNWDSPQRTIDMLKSMNVDAVSLANNHTMDYGESTLVDTINELKNAGISYFGAGQSSEEAVAPLKIEVPGTYQRKNVYVLTGMKASRRYRVDYNFFAQQEEAGVNSLNENRLIRKISSLKEKDSDAIVIVCPHWQGLDYKWVKETEETRCRSFVEAGADLVIAHGTHMANHIEKYKSGIIAYSIGNFVFNSPGRYKKMQAPPYSFIANLIISESENGWDIQPAFYPIVTDNKETGFRVRFVTHDEAVELFKLLNDKHHLGVEKDVVKKDGDRYYFDIRHTKTSDEVDQLLLEHSLNSSTNFPDDLESFKEETYQLEHIQSKIDEYLFRYYQKFNQDKAVSQNKAKLQSLADVVEKRHISHNFLKKFERKKIPVTNSFSFREIMVEKSAMRKLGYRDYAWTIDRKTKAYVFADSIGLRTPKSDREVYRFDELKGKEGPIVVKPVGATGSKGVYLIFDNNKIFSAREEKYLSNWDEIEAEMQNDLDAVKQGERSKQLVKDEWFVEELILKSPDSTEPPLDYKFYCFYGELLFVLEANRMDSSQFSTWDANGHFIKTGWHDEKARPGVGFSQEDAEITKKASLEIPSPFVRFDMLKGHDGLVFGEATPRPGGFHLFNKEYDRKLGQAYREAEARLTRDLLRGKKFEAFTKNFKI
;
A
#
# COMPACT_ATOMS: atom_id res chain seq x y z
N MET A 1 -28.14 36.72 9.56
CA MET A 1 -27.03 35.86 10.00
C MET A 1 -26.08 36.72 10.81
N SER A 2 -25.69 36.26 11.99
CA SER A 2 -24.68 36.94 12.81
C SER A 2 -23.32 36.95 12.09
N LYS A 3 -22.42 37.87 12.48
CA LYS A 3 -21.02 37.80 12.02
C LYS A 3 -20.44 36.45 12.51
N PRO A 4 -19.84 35.62 11.63
CA PRO A 4 -19.19 34.39 12.06
C PRO A 4 -18.08 34.66 13.07
N TYR A 5 -17.96 33.78 14.06
CA TYR A 5 -16.87 33.76 15.04
C TYR A 5 -15.85 32.70 14.65
N THR A 6 -14.58 33.07 14.51
CA THR A 6 -13.52 32.17 14.05
C THR A 6 -12.57 31.81 15.17
N ILE A 7 -12.48 30.52 15.50
CA ILE A 7 -11.45 29.97 16.37
C ILE A 7 -10.38 29.30 15.51
N THR A 8 -9.14 29.76 15.60
CA THR A 8 -8.02 29.22 14.82
C THR A 8 -7.12 28.34 15.68
N PHE A 9 -6.84 27.14 15.21
CA PHE A 9 -5.89 26.21 15.79
C PHE A 9 -4.65 26.14 14.89
N ALA A 10 -3.51 26.57 15.42
CA ALA A 10 -2.22 26.40 14.81
C ALA A 10 -1.48 25.21 15.45
N GLY A 11 -0.67 24.54 14.64
CA GLY A 11 0.10 23.36 15.02
C GLY A 11 1.24 23.60 16.00
N ASP A 12 2.16 22.65 16.03
CA ASP A 12 3.33 22.64 16.91
C ASP A 12 4.20 23.88 16.65
N THR A 13 4.48 24.65 17.71
CA THR A 13 5.13 25.96 17.62
C THR A 13 6.31 26.07 18.58
N SER A 14 7.45 26.52 18.05
CA SER A 14 8.64 26.90 18.82
C SER A 14 9.47 27.89 17.98
N LEU A 15 9.93 28.98 18.62
CA LEU A 15 10.83 29.95 18.02
C LEU A 15 12.21 29.38 17.71
N GLY A 16 12.56 28.27 18.37
CA GLY A 16 13.76 27.51 18.17
C GLY A 16 15.01 28.19 18.69
N ASP A 17 14.95 29.01 19.76
CA ASP A 17 16.17 29.60 20.35
C ASP A 17 17.19 28.49 20.66
N GLY A 18 16.75 27.40 21.32
CA GLY A 18 17.58 26.23 21.57
C GLY A 18 18.05 25.50 20.29
N TYR A 19 17.18 25.34 19.29
CA TYR A 19 17.51 24.65 18.03
C TYR A 19 18.48 25.42 17.14
N LEU A 20 18.35 26.75 17.09
CA LEU A 20 19.13 27.67 16.29
C LEU A 20 20.42 28.11 16.99
N ASN A 21 20.57 27.87 18.30
CA ASN A 21 21.80 28.09 19.06
C ASN A 21 22.91 27.08 18.73
N LYS A 22 23.28 26.98 17.44
CA LYS A 22 24.32 26.09 16.91
C LYS A 22 25.19 26.84 15.91
N PRO A 23 26.50 26.54 15.81
CA PRO A 23 27.41 27.26 14.91
C PRO A 23 26.96 27.28 13.43
N LYS A 24 26.30 26.21 12.97
CA LYS A 24 25.80 26.07 11.59
C LYS A 24 24.54 26.89 11.28
N ARG A 25 23.95 27.57 12.27
CA ARG A 25 22.67 28.30 12.17
C ARG A 25 22.78 29.77 12.57
N LYS A 26 23.98 30.34 12.44
CA LYS A 26 24.25 31.73 12.85
C LYS A 26 23.31 32.73 12.17
N LYS A 27 23.02 32.55 10.88
CA LYS A 27 22.13 33.47 10.13
C LYS A 27 20.69 33.42 10.62
N GLU A 28 20.16 32.21 10.83
CA GLU A 28 18.81 32.01 11.32
C GLU A 28 18.67 32.48 12.78
N LYS A 29 19.70 32.25 13.61
CA LYS A 29 19.77 32.79 14.97
C LYS A 29 19.78 34.32 14.97
N GLU A 30 20.65 34.94 14.17
CA GLU A 30 20.72 36.40 14.04
C GLU A 30 19.37 36.96 13.58
N ARG A 31 18.73 36.33 12.59
CA ARG A 31 17.38 36.68 12.15
C ARG A 31 16.35 36.56 13.28
N LEU A 32 16.38 35.50 14.08
CA LEU A 32 15.48 35.33 15.23
C LEU A 32 15.70 36.44 16.29
N GLU A 33 16.95 36.83 16.48
CA GLU A 33 17.33 37.88 17.43
C GLU A 33 16.90 39.28 16.97
N THR A 34 16.99 39.58 15.67
CA THR A 34 16.71 40.91 15.10
C THR A 34 15.30 41.09 14.55
N ASP A 35 14.70 40.05 13.96
CA ASP A 35 13.40 40.09 13.27
C ASP A 35 12.68 38.72 13.38
N PRO A 36 12.19 38.37 14.59
CA PRO A 36 11.47 37.12 14.80
C PRO A 36 10.15 37.02 14.02
N TYR A 37 9.49 38.16 13.76
CA TYR A 37 8.21 38.20 13.03
C TYR A 37 8.36 37.64 11.61
N SER A 38 9.52 37.83 10.98
CA SER A 38 9.77 37.34 9.63
C SER A 38 9.60 35.81 9.47
N PHE A 39 9.69 35.01 10.53
CA PHE A 39 9.43 33.55 10.46
C PHE A 39 7.93 33.23 10.30
N PHE A 40 7.07 34.16 10.68
CA PHE A 40 5.62 34.05 10.68
C PHE A 40 4.95 34.91 9.61
N GLU A 41 5.68 35.81 8.94
CA GLU A 41 5.19 36.86 8.04
C GLU A 41 4.02 36.44 7.13
N GLU A 42 4.14 35.30 6.46
CA GLU A 42 3.14 34.80 5.50
C GLU A 42 1.85 34.28 6.15
N VAL A 43 1.92 33.83 7.41
CA VAL A 43 0.82 33.14 8.12
C VAL A 43 0.27 33.95 9.29
N ALA A 44 1.03 34.89 9.85
CA ALA A 44 0.66 35.71 10.99
C ALA A 44 -0.61 36.52 10.71
N SER A 45 -0.71 37.13 9.52
CA SER A 45 -1.89 37.90 9.11
C SER A 45 -3.17 37.05 9.02
N PHE A 46 -3.05 35.74 8.85
CA PHE A 46 -4.18 34.83 8.83
C PHE A 46 -4.64 34.52 10.25
N VAL A 47 -3.71 34.16 11.14
CA VAL A 47 -4.01 33.87 12.56
C VAL A 47 -4.55 35.11 13.28
N ASN A 48 -3.97 36.28 13.04
CA ASN A 48 -4.36 37.55 13.68
C ASN A 48 -5.80 37.98 13.34
N LYS A 49 -6.38 37.50 12.23
CA LYS A 49 -7.78 37.79 11.86
C LYS A 49 -8.82 36.96 12.64
N SER A 50 -8.38 36.02 13.47
CA SER A 50 -9.26 35.14 14.24
C SER A 50 -9.87 35.90 15.42
N ASP A 51 -11.11 35.55 15.80
CA ASP A 51 -11.72 36.10 17.00
C ASP A 51 -11.20 35.41 18.28
N TYR A 52 -10.64 34.19 18.14
CA TYR A 52 -9.84 33.50 19.15
C TYR A 52 -8.76 32.63 18.47
N SER A 53 -7.54 32.57 18.99
CA SER A 53 -6.51 31.68 18.44
C SER A 53 -5.74 30.86 19.48
N ILE A 54 -5.47 29.62 19.11
CA ILE A 54 -4.90 28.57 19.96
C ILE A 54 -3.72 27.94 19.21
N LEU A 55 -2.62 27.68 19.89
CA LEU A 55 -1.52 26.90 19.31
C LEU A 55 -0.94 25.88 20.29
N ASN A 56 -0.21 24.89 19.79
CA ASN A 56 0.57 23.98 20.63
C ASN A 56 1.97 24.57 20.87
N LEU A 57 2.21 25.11 22.07
CA LEU A 57 3.50 25.70 22.43
C LEU A 57 4.44 24.59 22.89
N GLU A 58 5.28 24.12 21.98
CA GLU A 58 6.09 22.91 22.17
C GLU A 58 7.54 23.26 22.53
N THR A 59 7.65 23.97 23.64
CA THR A 59 8.90 24.48 24.20
C THR A 59 8.69 24.86 25.66
N VAL A 60 9.77 25.06 26.42
CA VAL A 60 9.73 25.80 27.69
C VAL A 60 10.23 27.21 27.49
N LEU A 61 9.73 28.15 28.27
CA LEU A 61 10.20 29.54 28.27
C LEU A 61 11.30 29.70 29.31
N ALA A 62 12.54 29.90 28.86
CA ALA A 62 13.69 30.02 29.73
C ALA A 62 14.85 30.81 29.09
N HIS A 63 15.72 31.38 29.91
CA HIS A 63 16.90 32.09 29.43
C HIS A 63 18.13 31.16 29.39
N ASN A 64 18.32 30.47 28.26
CA ASN A 64 19.44 29.54 28.06
C ASN A 64 19.68 28.61 29.28
N PRO A 65 18.66 27.83 29.67
CA PRO A 65 18.69 27.02 30.88
C PRO A 65 19.83 26.00 30.86
N SER A 66 20.45 25.80 32.02
CA SER A 66 21.49 24.78 32.22
C SER A 66 20.88 23.49 32.74
N GLY A 67 21.24 22.36 32.12
CA GLY A 67 20.77 21.04 32.54
C GLY A 67 19.33 20.77 32.11
N PHE A 68 19.10 19.62 31.49
CA PHE A 68 17.79 19.14 31.06
C PHE A 68 17.60 17.73 31.63
N LEU A 69 16.38 17.20 31.57
CA LEU A 69 16.08 15.86 32.09
C LEU A 69 17.06 14.82 31.57
N GLU A 70 17.64 14.02 32.47
CA GLU A 70 18.73 13.11 32.14
C GLU A 70 18.32 12.14 31.02
N GLY A 71 19.14 12.05 29.96
CA GLY A 71 18.86 11.20 28.79
C GLY A 71 17.78 11.71 27.84
N LYS A 72 17.15 12.88 28.11
CA LYS A 72 16.19 13.52 27.18
C LYS A 72 16.88 13.83 25.86
N GLN A 73 16.30 13.31 24.79
CA GLN A 73 16.76 13.59 23.44
C GLN A 73 16.11 14.90 22.97
N TYR A 74 16.93 15.73 22.32
CA TYR A 74 16.52 17.00 21.72
C TYR A 74 15.82 17.95 22.71
N PRO A 75 16.45 18.33 23.83
CA PRO A 75 15.86 19.35 24.71
C PRO A 75 15.69 20.67 23.95
N ASN A 76 14.62 21.39 24.22
CA ASN A 76 14.29 22.65 23.56
C ASN A 76 13.81 23.71 24.56
N TRP A 77 14.16 24.96 24.30
CA TRP A 77 13.73 26.13 25.05
C TRP A 77 13.66 27.33 24.11
N ASP A 78 12.78 28.27 24.43
CA ASP A 78 12.65 29.57 23.77
C ASP A 78 12.75 30.71 24.78
N SER A 79 13.22 31.88 24.32
CA SER A 79 13.32 33.07 25.16
C SER A 79 11.92 33.52 25.61
N PRO A 80 11.67 33.75 26.92
CA PRO A 80 10.36 34.17 27.41
C PRO A 80 9.87 35.44 26.72
N GLN A 81 10.63 36.54 26.82
CA GLN A 81 10.25 37.83 26.26
C GLN A 81 9.95 37.74 24.75
N ARG A 82 10.86 37.12 23.98
CA ARG A 82 10.70 36.99 22.52
C ARG A 82 9.46 36.18 22.15
N THR A 83 9.22 35.09 22.87
CA THR A 83 8.07 34.22 22.62
C THR A 83 6.78 34.93 22.95
N ILE A 84 6.68 35.57 24.12
CA ILE A 84 5.50 36.32 24.52
C ILE A 84 5.20 37.47 23.54
N ASP A 85 6.20 38.24 23.12
CA ASP A 85 6.03 39.31 22.14
C ASP A 85 5.51 38.77 20.80
N MET A 86 6.05 37.63 20.36
CA MET A 86 5.60 36.98 19.13
C MET A 86 4.15 36.51 19.22
N LEU A 87 3.80 35.78 20.30
CA LEU A 87 2.44 35.30 20.56
C LEU A 87 1.43 36.48 20.58
N LYS A 88 1.76 37.57 21.26
CA LYS A 88 0.91 38.78 21.29
C LYS A 88 0.72 39.42 19.92
N SER A 89 1.79 39.55 19.14
CA SER A 89 1.69 40.16 17.80
C SER A 89 0.86 39.35 16.79
N MET A 90 0.67 38.05 17.05
CA MET A 90 -0.18 37.16 16.26
C MET A 90 -1.60 37.04 16.83
N ASN A 91 -1.91 37.76 17.91
CA ASN A 91 -3.18 37.67 18.63
C ASN A 91 -3.47 36.24 19.16
N VAL A 92 -2.45 35.60 19.77
CA VAL A 92 -2.62 34.28 20.42
C VAL A 92 -3.26 34.43 21.78
N ASP A 93 -4.45 33.84 21.94
CA ASP A 93 -5.23 33.90 23.17
C ASP A 93 -4.91 32.74 24.14
N ALA A 94 -4.61 31.56 23.60
CA ALA A 94 -4.30 30.38 24.40
C ALA A 94 -3.22 29.47 23.80
N VAL A 95 -2.52 28.74 24.67
CA VAL A 95 -1.56 27.71 24.26
C VAL A 95 -1.80 26.37 24.95
N SER A 96 -1.67 25.29 24.19
CA SER A 96 -1.58 23.94 24.75
C SER A 96 -0.15 23.65 25.18
N LEU A 97 0.00 23.14 26.41
CA LEU A 97 1.26 22.66 26.98
C LEU A 97 1.26 21.12 27.14
N ALA A 98 0.27 20.42 26.61
CA ALA A 98 0.25 18.94 26.66
C ALA A 98 1.14 18.31 25.58
N ASN A 99 2.44 18.54 25.63
CA ASN A 99 3.39 18.05 24.63
C ASN A 99 4.71 17.58 25.26
N ASN A 100 5.57 16.94 24.47
CA ASN A 100 6.75 16.23 24.97
C ASN A 100 7.98 17.13 25.20
N HIS A 101 7.82 18.45 25.12
CA HIS A 101 8.89 19.42 25.40
C HIS A 101 8.62 20.24 26.65
N THR A 102 7.38 20.24 27.16
CA THR A 102 6.92 21.08 28.27
C THR A 102 7.65 20.83 29.59
N MET A 103 8.23 19.64 29.80
CA MET A 103 9.03 19.31 30.98
C MET A 103 10.51 19.09 30.66
N ASP A 104 11.02 19.50 29.49
CA ASP A 104 12.41 19.25 29.07
C ASP A 104 13.45 19.65 30.12
N TYR A 105 13.15 20.71 30.88
CA TYR A 105 13.99 21.31 31.91
C TYR A 105 13.42 21.17 33.33
N GLY A 106 12.54 20.17 33.53
CA GLY A 106 11.95 19.84 34.82
C GLY A 106 10.83 20.79 35.28
N GLU A 107 10.33 20.49 36.48
CA GLU A 107 9.13 21.09 37.06
C GLU A 107 9.23 22.61 37.25
N SER A 108 10.35 23.09 37.79
CA SER A 108 10.55 24.53 38.04
C SER A 108 10.42 25.36 36.77
N THR A 109 11.00 24.87 35.66
CA THR A 109 10.98 25.58 34.38
C THR A 109 9.59 25.56 33.72
N LEU A 110 8.80 24.49 33.96
CA LEU A 110 7.39 24.48 33.60
C LEU A 110 6.62 25.55 34.39
N VAL A 111 6.83 25.64 35.70
CA VAL A 111 6.18 26.65 36.55
C VAL A 111 6.54 28.06 36.09
N ASP A 112 7.80 28.32 35.77
CA ASP A 112 8.24 29.60 35.20
C ASP A 112 7.53 29.88 33.87
N THR A 113 7.44 28.89 32.98
CA THR A 113 6.72 29.00 31.70
C THR A 113 5.25 29.38 31.91
N ILE A 114 4.57 28.72 32.85
CA ILE A 114 3.19 29.00 33.22
C ILE A 114 3.05 30.45 33.75
N ASN A 115 3.97 30.88 34.60
CA ASN A 115 3.94 32.24 35.17
C ASN A 115 4.15 33.31 34.09
N GLU A 116 5.07 33.10 33.14
CA GLU A 116 5.29 34.01 32.01
C GLU A 116 4.03 34.16 31.15
N LEU A 117 3.36 33.05 30.82
CA LEU A 117 2.10 33.06 30.06
C LEU A 117 0.99 33.79 30.83
N LYS A 118 0.84 33.48 32.12
CA LYS A 118 -0.16 34.10 33.00
C LYS A 118 0.05 35.61 33.13
N ASN A 119 1.29 36.05 33.35
CA ASN A 119 1.66 37.46 33.45
C ASN A 119 1.45 38.20 32.12
N ALA A 120 1.60 37.49 31.01
CA ALA A 120 1.34 38.03 29.67
C ALA A 120 -0.15 38.12 29.31
N GLY A 121 -1.05 37.49 30.10
CA GLY A 121 -2.48 37.39 29.79
C GLY A 121 -2.82 36.35 28.75
N ILE A 122 -1.92 35.39 28.49
CA ILE A 122 -2.12 34.29 27.54
C ILE A 122 -2.61 33.08 28.33
N SER A 123 -3.77 32.53 27.94
CA SER A 123 -4.32 31.35 28.59
C SER A 123 -3.48 30.10 28.29
N TYR A 124 -3.46 29.13 29.18
CA TYR A 124 -2.82 27.84 28.93
C TYR A 124 -3.70 26.69 29.41
N PHE A 125 -3.46 25.51 28.85
CA PHE A 125 -4.14 24.28 29.23
C PHE A 125 -3.26 23.06 28.91
N GLY A 126 -3.56 21.92 29.53
CA GLY A 126 -2.84 20.67 29.27
C GLY A 126 -1.56 20.45 30.08
N ALA A 127 -1.19 21.39 30.93
CA ALA A 127 -0.20 21.25 31.98
C ALA A 127 -0.62 22.16 33.16
N GLY A 128 -0.06 21.92 34.34
CA GLY A 128 -0.37 22.72 35.52
C GLY A 128 0.54 22.39 36.69
N GLN A 129 0.40 23.14 37.78
CA GLN A 129 1.06 22.90 39.08
C GLN A 129 0.43 21.73 39.85
N SER A 130 -0.70 21.22 39.38
CA SER A 130 -1.36 20.04 39.90
C SER A 130 -2.07 19.27 38.80
N SER A 131 -2.42 18.02 39.08
CA SER A 131 -3.21 17.18 38.19
C SER A 131 -4.61 17.75 37.93
N GLU A 132 -5.20 18.47 38.88
CA GLU A 132 -6.50 19.14 38.70
C GLU A 132 -6.41 20.28 37.68
N GLU A 133 -5.37 21.09 37.77
CA GLU A 133 -5.11 22.17 36.82
C GLU A 133 -4.77 21.61 35.43
N ALA A 134 -3.90 20.60 35.37
CA ALA A 134 -3.48 20.00 34.10
C ALA A 134 -4.66 19.38 33.31
N VAL A 135 -5.65 18.79 33.99
CA VAL A 135 -6.83 18.18 33.34
C VAL A 135 -7.96 19.18 33.04
N ALA A 136 -7.85 20.44 33.48
CA ALA A 136 -8.89 21.43 33.27
C ALA A 136 -9.04 21.74 31.75
N PRO A 137 -10.28 21.75 31.21
CA PRO A 137 -10.49 22.18 29.84
C PRO A 137 -10.27 23.70 29.72
N LEU A 138 -9.78 24.13 28.57
CA LEU A 138 -9.95 25.52 28.15
C LEU A 138 -11.43 25.75 27.81
N LYS A 139 -12.04 26.76 28.40
CA LYS A 139 -13.43 27.17 28.09
C LYS A 139 -13.40 28.48 27.31
N ILE A 140 -14.06 28.49 26.16
CA ILE A 140 -14.22 29.68 25.31
C ILE A 140 -15.72 29.95 25.18
N GLU A 141 -16.13 31.20 25.39
CA GLU A 141 -17.53 31.61 25.24
C GLU A 141 -17.69 32.37 23.92
N VAL A 142 -18.35 31.73 22.96
CA VAL A 142 -18.62 32.31 21.65
C VAL A 142 -19.89 33.15 21.73
N PRO A 143 -19.80 34.47 21.45
CA PRO A 143 -20.97 35.34 21.45
C PRO A 143 -21.84 35.09 20.21
N GLY A 144 -23.14 34.94 20.41
CA GLY A 144 -24.15 34.95 19.36
C GLY A 144 -25.06 36.19 19.46
N THR A 145 -25.86 36.42 18.43
CA THR A 145 -26.95 37.39 18.42
C THR A 145 -28.11 36.95 19.30
N TYR A 146 -28.41 35.64 19.39
CA TYR A 146 -29.54 35.11 20.15
C TYR A 146 -29.11 34.41 21.44
N GLN A 147 -28.06 33.59 21.40
CA GLN A 147 -27.53 32.89 22.57
C GLN A 147 -26.00 32.90 22.63
N ARG A 148 -25.43 32.42 23.73
CA ARG A 148 -23.99 32.13 23.84
C ARG A 148 -23.75 30.65 23.59
N LYS A 149 -22.60 30.30 23.01
CA LYS A 149 -22.17 28.92 22.80
C LYS A 149 -20.87 28.67 23.56
N ASN A 150 -20.85 27.64 24.39
CA ASN A 150 -19.61 27.23 25.07
C ASN A 150 -18.81 26.30 24.15
N VAL A 151 -17.50 26.51 24.10
CA VAL A 151 -16.54 25.61 23.49
C VAL A 151 -15.58 25.13 24.57
N TYR A 152 -15.47 23.81 24.75
CA TYR A 152 -14.52 23.19 25.65
C TYR A 152 -13.41 22.52 24.84
N VAL A 153 -12.16 22.93 25.07
CA VAL A 153 -10.99 22.30 24.47
C VAL A 153 -10.28 21.46 25.52
N LEU A 154 -10.25 20.15 25.29
CA LEU A 154 -9.57 19.16 26.11
C LEU A 154 -8.29 18.73 25.42
N THR A 155 -7.27 18.37 26.19
CA THR A 155 -5.98 17.92 25.62
C THR A 155 -5.34 16.87 26.51
N GLY A 156 -4.31 16.20 26.00
CA GLY A 156 -3.50 15.25 26.74
C GLY A 156 -2.40 14.65 25.87
N MET A 157 -1.26 14.37 26.48
CA MET A 157 -0.12 13.80 25.78
C MET A 157 -0.08 12.28 25.91
N LYS A 158 -0.03 11.57 24.78
CA LYS A 158 0.35 10.16 24.77
C LYS A 158 1.81 10.06 25.19
N ALA A 159 2.17 9.10 26.04
CA ALA A 159 3.55 8.94 26.48
C ALA A 159 3.99 7.48 26.52
N SER A 160 5.21 7.24 26.07
CA SER A 160 5.96 6.01 26.33
C SER A 160 6.31 5.86 27.82
N ARG A 161 6.75 4.65 28.21
CA ARG A 161 7.19 4.36 29.59
C ARG A 161 8.27 5.33 30.08
N ARG A 162 9.22 5.71 29.22
CA ARG A 162 10.31 6.63 29.56
C ARG A 162 9.79 7.99 30.03
N TYR A 163 8.81 8.57 29.32
CA TYR A 163 8.19 9.83 29.74
C TYR A 163 7.38 9.66 31.04
N ARG A 164 6.69 8.52 31.20
CA ARG A 164 5.88 8.24 32.40
C ARG A 164 6.70 8.05 33.66
N VAL A 165 7.78 7.27 33.58
CA VAL A 165 8.50 6.74 34.74
C VAL A 165 9.83 7.45 34.92
N ASP A 166 10.68 7.43 33.88
CA ASP A 166 12.05 7.91 34.00
C ASP A 166 12.11 9.44 34.10
N TYR A 167 11.20 10.14 33.40
CA TYR A 167 11.15 11.61 33.38
C TYR A 167 10.12 12.23 34.34
N ASN A 168 9.28 11.42 34.98
CA ASN A 168 8.13 11.88 35.78
C ASN A 168 7.36 13.05 35.12
N PHE A 169 7.03 12.92 33.82
CA PHE A 169 6.59 14.05 32.98
C PHE A 169 5.17 14.55 33.28
N PHE A 170 4.41 13.82 34.09
CA PHE A 170 2.97 14.04 34.25
C PHE A 170 2.62 14.60 35.62
N ALA A 171 1.69 15.57 35.64
CA ALA A 171 1.23 16.20 36.86
C ALA A 171 0.62 15.17 37.83
N GLN A 172 0.98 15.30 39.11
CA GLN A 172 0.40 14.55 40.22
C GLN A 172 -0.48 15.47 41.07
N GLN A 173 -1.02 14.99 42.19
CA GLN A 173 -1.96 15.77 43.00
C GLN A 173 -1.40 17.15 43.40
N GLU A 174 -0.12 17.24 43.71
CA GLU A 174 0.55 18.48 44.16
C GLU A 174 1.90 18.71 43.45
N GLU A 175 2.14 18.03 42.33
CA GLU A 175 3.39 18.16 41.55
C GLU A 175 3.05 18.67 40.14
N ALA A 176 3.82 19.65 39.67
CA ALA A 176 3.60 20.21 38.35
C ALA A 176 3.96 19.22 37.24
N GLY A 177 3.24 19.30 36.13
CA GLY A 177 3.54 18.48 34.97
C GLY A 177 2.48 18.55 33.90
N VAL A 178 2.62 17.65 32.92
CA VAL A 178 1.75 17.57 31.76
C VAL A 178 0.51 16.73 32.06
N ASN A 179 -0.61 17.02 31.41
CA ASN A 179 -1.76 16.13 31.40
C ASN A 179 -1.51 14.90 30.52
N SER A 180 -1.61 13.72 31.13
CA SER A 180 -1.53 12.46 30.41
C SER A 180 -2.78 12.20 29.56
N LEU A 181 -2.60 11.63 28.36
CA LEU A 181 -3.70 11.10 27.57
C LEU A 181 -4.18 9.77 28.18
N ASN A 182 -5.01 9.85 29.21
CA ASN A 182 -5.76 8.72 29.75
C ASN A 182 -7.13 8.66 29.08
N GLU A 183 -7.29 7.71 28.16
CA GLU A 183 -8.47 7.57 27.30
C GLU A 183 -9.78 7.47 28.09
N ASN A 184 -9.85 6.56 29.08
CA ASN A 184 -11.06 6.39 29.90
C ASN A 184 -11.43 7.64 30.69
N ARG A 185 -10.43 8.36 31.25
CA ARG A 185 -10.66 9.62 31.96
C ARG A 185 -11.20 10.68 31.00
N LEU A 186 -10.62 10.76 29.80
CA LEU A 186 -10.99 11.76 28.81
C LEU A 186 -12.39 11.51 28.26
N ILE A 187 -12.72 10.26 27.91
CA ILE A 187 -14.08 9.82 27.51
C ILE A 187 -15.11 10.23 28.57
N ARG A 188 -14.88 9.88 29.85
CA ARG A 188 -15.80 10.28 30.93
C ARG A 188 -15.94 11.79 31.06
N LYS A 189 -14.85 12.55 30.85
CA LYS A 189 -14.89 14.01 30.90
C LYS A 189 -15.70 14.60 29.75
N ILE A 190 -15.53 14.09 28.53
CA ILE A 190 -16.31 14.49 27.34
C ILE A 190 -17.80 14.23 27.60
N SER A 191 -18.17 13.01 28.00
CA SER A 191 -19.56 12.65 28.27
C SER A 191 -20.16 13.51 29.40
N SER A 192 -19.42 13.72 30.50
CA SER A 192 -19.89 14.58 31.59
C SER A 192 -20.06 16.05 31.18
N LEU A 193 -19.24 16.57 30.26
CA LEU A 193 -19.42 17.93 29.73
C LEU A 193 -20.69 18.00 28.87
N LYS A 194 -20.90 17.03 27.97
CA LYS A 194 -22.12 16.97 27.14
C LYS A 194 -23.39 16.68 27.95
N GLU A 195 -23.31 15.97 29.07
CA GLU A 195 -24.45 15.80 29.98
C GLU A 195 -24.83 17.10 30.68
N LYS A 196 -23.85 17.92 31.06
CA LYS A 196 -24.07 19.21 31.76
C LYS A 196 -24.44 20.34 30.80
N ASP A 197 -23.95 20.27 29.57
CA ASP A 197 -24.11 21.28 28.53
C ASP A 197 -24.19 20.58 27.18
N SER A 198 -25.38 20.06 26.86
CA SER A 198 -25.63 19.26 25.64
C SER A 198 -25.35 20.02 24.36
N ASP A 199 -25.44 21.34 24.42
CA ASP A 199 -25.22 22.23 23.28
C ASP A 199 -23.77 22.70 23.18
N ALA A 200 -22.88 22.40 24.13
CA ALA A 200 -21.48 22.81 24.02
C ALA A 200 -20.78 22.18 22.82
N ILE A 201 -19.79 22.87 22.25
CA ILE A 201 -18.84 22.27 21.30
C ILE A 201 -17.69 21.69 22.11
N VAL A 202 -17.38 20.40 21.94
CA VAL A 202 -16.26 19.74 22.61
C VAL A 202 -15.20 19.37 21.59
N ILE A 203 -13.99 19.91 21.78
CA ILE A 203 -12.82 19.70 20.93
C ILE A 203 -11.76 18.97 21.74
N VAL A 204 -11.14 17.95 21.15
CA VAL A 204 -10.05 17.19 21.79
C VAL A 204 -8.77 17.35 20.98
N CYS A 205 -7.68 17.80 21.61
CA CYS A 205 -6.40 18.04 20.98
C CYS A 205 -5.31 17.09 21.50
N PRO A 206 -5.34 15.77 21.21
CA PRO A 206 -4.33 14.87 21.72
C PRO A 206 -2.96 15.13 21.08
N HIS A 207 -1.88 14.92 21.83
CA HIS A 207 -0.51 15.01 21.32
C HIS A 207 0.16 13.63 21.25
N TRP A 208 0.71 13.28 20.09
CA TRP A 208 1.24 11.96 19.79
C TRP A 208 2.77 11.82 19.95
N GLN A 209 3.25 11.80 21.19
CA GLN A 209 4.67 11.51 21.47
C GLN A 209 5.13 10.20 20.79
N GLY A 210 6.21 10.29 20.01
CA GLY A 210 6.87 9.14 19.37
C GLY A 210 6.35 8.79 17.97
N LEU A 211 5.45 9.59 17.42
CA LEU A 211 4.98 9.49 16.03
C LEU A 211 5.55 10.58 15.11
N ASP A 212 6.69 11.18 15.47
CA ASP A 212 7.36 12.21 14.67
C ASP A 212 7.52 11.75 13.20
N TYR A 213 6.97 12.53 12.27
CA TYR A 213 7.03 12.32 10.82
C TYR A 213 6.46 10.96 10.38
N LYS A 214 5.42 10.47 11.07
CA LYS A 214 4.75 9.20 10.76
C LYS A 214 3.24 9.38 10.67
N TRP A 215 2.63 8.60 9.78
CA TRP A 215 1.19 8.39 9.78
C TRP A 215 0.76 7.75 11.10
N VAL A 216 -0.41 8.15 11.61
CA VAL A 216 -0.98 7.50 12.78
C VAL A 216 -1.33 6.04 12.46
N LYS A 217 -1.40 5.19 13.49
CA LYS A 217 -1.79 3.79 13.34
C LYS A 217 -3.25 3.62 13.77
N GLU A 218 -3.81 2.45 13.47
CA GLU A 218 -5.15 2.04 13.91
C GLU A 218 -5.40 2.28 15.41
N THR A 219 -4.38 2.12 16.26
CA THR A 219 -4.48 2.40 17.70
C THR A 219 -4.80 3.85 18.05
N GLU A 220 -4.30 4.81 17.28
CA GLU A 220 -4.64 6.23 17.41
C GLU A 220 -5.96 6.55 16.71
N GLU A 221 -6.27 5.85 15.61
CA GLU A 221 -7.56 5.95 14.92
C GLU A 221 -8.74 5.60 15.83
N THR A 222 -8.71 4.40 16.39
CA THR A 222 -9.72 3.89 17.33
C THR A 222 -9.88 4.80 18.54
N ARG A 223 -8.76 5.34 19.06
CA ARG A 223 -8.79 6.28 20.19
C ARG A 223 -9.48 7.60 19.85
N CYS A 224 -9.25 8.17 18.65
CA CYS A 224 -9.94 9.41 18.29
C CYS A 224 -11.42 9.17 18.01
N ARG A 225 -11.76 8.03 17.38
CA ARG A 225 -13.15 7.61 17.16
C ARG A 225 -13.90 7.44 18.49
N SER A 226 -13.26 6.87 19.52
CA SER A 226 -13.86 6.74 20.86
C SER A 226 -14.15 8.08 21.54
N PHE A 227 -13.36 9.13 21.27
CA PHE A 227 -13.66 10.49 21.73
C PHE A 227 -14.90 11.07 21.05
N VAL A 228 -15.04 10.87 19.73
CA VAL A 228 -16.25 11.30 19.00
C VAL A 228 -17.48 10.54 19.50
N GLU A 229 -17.36 9.25 19.78
CA GLU A 229 -18.44 8.45 20.37
C GLU A 229 -18.85 8.91 21.76
N ALA A 230 -17.89 9.39 22.54
CA ALA A 230 -18.15 9.98 23.86
C ALA A 230 -18.87 11.34 23.77
N GLY A 231 -18.90 11.96 22.58
CA GLY A 231 -19.54 13.23 22.30
C GLY A 231 -18.62 14.34 21.82
N ALA A 232 -17.35 14.08 21.47
CA ALA A 232 -16.51 15.12 20.89
C ALA A 232 -17.00 15.50 19.48
N ASP A 233 -17.09 16.80 19.18
CA ASP A 233 -17.48 17.31 17.88
C ASP A 233 -16.28 17.35 16.92
N LEU A 234 -15.10 17.69 17.46
CA LEU A 234 -13.85 17.70 16.72
C LEU A 234 -12.70 17.08 17.51
N VAL A 235 -11.79 16.42 16.79
CA VAL A 235 -10.47 16.02 17.28
C VAL A 235 -9.42 16.71 16.40
N ILE A 236 -8.54 17.53 16.99
CA ILE A 236 -7.49 18.28 16.30
C ILE A 236 -6.15 17.94 16.94
N ALA A 237 -5.50 16.88 16.46
CA ALA A 237 -4.34 16.32 17.13
C ALA A 237 -2.99 16.96 16.72
N HIS A 238 -1.94 16.68 17.49
CA HIS A 238 -0.61 17.29 17.40
C HIS A 238 0.52 16.24 17.51
N GLY A 239 1.78 16.64 17.28
CA GLY A 239 2.95 15.84 17.62
C GLY A 239 3.48 14.89 16.55
N THR A 240 2.81 14.74 15.39
CA THR A 240 3.41 14.03 14.24
C THR A 240 4.29 14.94 13.39
N HIS A 241 4.28 16.26 13.64
CA HIS A 241 5.00 17.29 12.87
C HIS A 241 4.65 17.36 11.37
N MET A 242 3.61 16.67 10.92
CA MET A 242 3.12 16.71 9.54
C MET A 242 1.58 16.66 9.51
N ALA A 243 0.99 17.10 8.41
CA ALA A 243 -0.42 16.87 8.11
C ALA A 243 -0.67 15.36 8.06
N ASN A 244 -1.51 14.86 8.98
CA ASN A 244 -1.99 13.49 8.94
C ASN A 244 -3.34 13.43 8.19
N HIS A 245 -3.88 12.22 8.03
CA HIS A 245 -5.19 12.08 7.40
C HIS A 245 -6.30 12.72 8.24
N ILE A 246 -7.39 13.06 7.55
CA ILE A 246 -8.58 13.65 8.13
C ILE A 246 -9.73 12.67 7.88
N GLU A 247 -10.58 12.47 8.86
CA GLU A 247 -11.72 11.57 8.78
C GLU A 247 -12.98 12.28 9.26
N LYS A 248 -14.08 12.07 8.53
CA LYS A 248 -15.42 12.36 9.04
C LYS A 248 -16.00 11.06 9.60
N TYR A 249 -16.03 10.96 10.92
CA TYR A 249 -16.50 9.78 11.63
C TYR A 249 -17.82 10.09 12.35
N LYS A 250 -18.90 9.41 11.95
CA LYS A 250 -20.27 9.72 12.40
C LYS A 250 -20.58 11.23 12.20
N SER A 251 -20.94 11.95 13.26
CA SER A 251 -21.17 13.40 13.24
C SER A 251 -19.92 14.23 13.50
N GLY A 252 -18.81 13.61 13.92
CA GLY A 252 -17.59 14.29 14.31
C GLY A 252 -16.54 14.34 13.19
N ILE A 253 -15.57 15.23 13.38
CA ILE A 253 -14.45 15.44 12.47
C ILE A 253 -13.13 15.18 13.20
N ILE A 254 -12.26 14.38 12.61
CA ILE A 254 -10.99 13.99 13.19
C ILE A 254 -9.85 14.40 12.25
N ALA A 255 -9.03 15.35 12.68
CA ALA A 255 -7.73 15.63 12.08
C ALA A 255 -6.64 14.95 12.93
N TYR A 256 -6.11 13.84 12.43
CA TYR A 256 -5.21 12.97 13.20
C TYR A 256 -3.85 13.57 13.51
N SER A 257 -3.46 14.63 12.80
CA SER A 257 -2.51 15.63 13.28
C SER A 257 -2.54 16.82 12.32
N ILE A 258 -2.49 18.04 12.85
CA ILE A 258 -2.32 19.24 12.03
C ILE A 258 -0.84 19.61 11.80
N GLY A 259 0.10 18.90 12.43
CA GLY A 259 1.53 19.06 12.19
C GLY A 259 2.13 20.35 12.79
N ASN A 260 3.24 20.80 12.19
CA ASN A 260 3.92 22.01 12.65
C ASN A 260 3.17 23.26 12.20
N PHE A 261 3.21 24.31 13.03
CA PHE A 261 3.00 25.68 12.56
C PHE A 261 4.36 26.29 12.23
N VAL A 262 4.86 27.21 13.05
CA VAL A 262 6.25 27.66 13.00
C VAL A 262 7.04 26.95 14.09
N PHE A 263 7.78 25.92 13.68
CA PHE A 263 8.66 25.17 14.57
C PHE A 263 10.08 25.24 14.01
N ASN A 264 10.91 26.15 14.55
CA ASN A 264 12.23 26.50 14.00
C ASN A 264 13.33 25.45 14.30
N SER A 265 13.01 24.18 14.05
CA SER A 265 13.99 23.11 13.88
C SER A 265 14.25 22.88 12.38
N PRO A 266 15.38 22.28 11.98
CA PRO A 266 15.66 22.03 10.57
C PRO A 266 14.72 21.06 9.84
N GLY A 267 13.76 20.42 10.51
CA GLY A 267 12.88 19.41 9.91
C GLY A 267 13.58 18.09 9.54
N ARG A 268 12.81 17.00 9.51
CA ARG A 268 13.29 15.66 9.11
C ARG A 268 12.49 15.04 7.95
N TYR A 269 11.63 15.80 7.28
CA TYR A 269 10.72 15.33 6.24
C TYR A 269 11.39 14.43 5.20
N LYS A 270 12.39 14.93 4.45
CA LYS A 270 13.12 14.12 3.45
C LYS A 270 13.79 12.86 4.02
N LYS A 271 14.37 12.94 5.23
CA LYS A 271 15.04 11.79 5.87
C LYS A 271 14.01 10.72 6.26
N MET A 272 12.83 11.14 6.69
CA MET A 272 11.76 10.28 7.16
C MET A 272 10.77 9.90 6.04
N GLN A 273 10.96 10.42 4.83
CA GLN A 273 10.04 10.27 3.70
C GLN A 273 8.61 10.72 4.04
N ALA A 274 8.51 11.79 4.83
CA ALA A 274 7.25 12.38 5.25
C ALA A 274 6.89 13.58 4.36
N PRO A 275 5.60 13.81 4.07
CA PRO A 275 5.15 14.99 3.35
C PRO A 275 5.51 16.27 4.12
N PRO A 276 6.02 17.32 3.45
CA PRO A 276 6.46 18.57 4.07
C PRO A 276 5.31 19.52 4.40
N TYR A 277 4.10 18.99 4.60
CA TYR A 277 2.88 19.75 4.74
C TYR A 277 2.36 19.70 6.18
N SER A 278 1.62 20.72 6.59
CA SER A 278 0.90 20.82 7.86
C SER A 278 -0.40 21.64 7.62
N PHE A 279 -1.24 21.78 8.63
CA PHE A 279 -2.50 22.52 8.54
C PHE A 279 -2.59 23.62 9.61
N ILE A 280 -3.20 24.74 9.24
CA ILE A 280 -3.87 25.66 10.17
C ILE A 280 -5.36 25.34 10.10
N ALA A 281 -6.01 25.06 11.23
CA ALA A 281 -7.43 24.69 11.25
C ALA A 281 -8.27 25.86 11.77
N ASN A 282 -9.17 26.38 10.94
CA ASN A 282 -10.15 27.37 11.36
C ASN A 282 -11.48 26.68 11.64
N LEU A 283 -12.05 26.95 12.81
CA LEU A 283 -13.42 26.61 13.15
C LEU A 283 -14.27 27.87 13.03
N ILE A 284 -15.04 27.94 11.95
CA ILE A 284 -15.94 29.06 11.67
C ILE A 284 -17.30 28.70 12.26
N ILE A 285 -17.72 29.46 13.28
CA ILE A 285 -18.93 29.22 14.05
C ILE A 285 -19.92 30.33 13.72
N SER A 286 -21.08 29.98 13.15
CA SER A 286 -22.10 30.95 12.75
C SER A 286 -23.44 30.63 13.42
N GLU A 287 -24.17 31.67 13.83
CA GLU A 287 -25.51 31.50 14.41
C GLU A 287 -26.59 31.89 13.40
N SER A 288 -27.59 31.03 13.28
CA SER A 288 -28.80 31.20 12.47
C SER A 288 -30.06 31.04 13.34
N GLU A 289 -31.22 31.36 12.78
CA GLU A 289 -32.52 31.14 13.45
C GLU A 289 -32.76 29.65 13.81
N ASN A 290 -32.09 28.73 13.10
CA ASN A 290 -32.20 27.28 13.30
C ASN A 290 -31.11 26.70 14.21
N GLY A 291 -30.29 27.55 14.84
CA GLY A 291 -29.18 27.15 15.70
C GLY A 291 -27.80 27.48 15.14
N TRP A 292 -26.79 26.76 15.63
CA TRP A 292 -25.38 27.02 15.33
C TRP A 292 -24.87 26.12 14.21
N ASP A 293 -24.23 26.71 13.20
CA ASP A 293 -23.46 26.01 12.17
C ASP A 293 -21.97 26.06 12.51
N ILE A 294 -21.28 24.93 12.33
CA ILE A 294 -19.88 24.76 12.68
C ILE A 294 -19.15 24.25 11.44
N GLN A 295 -18.30 25.11 10.88
CA GLN A 295 -17.55 24.81 9.67
C GLN A 295 -16.05 24.77 9.97
N PRO A 296 -15.45 23.56 10.10
CA PRO A 296 -14.00 23.43 10.09
C PRO A 296 -13.46 23.59 8.67
N ALA A 297 -12.34 24.30 8.57
CA ALA A 297 -11.59 24.51 7.33
C ALA A 297 -10.10 24.32 7.62
N PHE A 298 -9.46 23.40 6.90
CA PHE A 298 -8.04 23.08 7.09
C PHE A 298 -7.22 23.73 5.98
N TYR A 299 -6.36 24.68 6.34
CA TYR A 299 -5.53 25.45 5.43
C TYR A 299 -4.13 24.85 5.37
N PRO A 300 -3.76 24.16 4.29
CA PRO A 300 -2.45 23.56 4.17
C PRO A 300 -1.32 24.59 4.05
N ILE A 301 -0.21 24.30 4.73
CA ILE A 301 1.02 25.08 4.76
C ILE A 301 2.23 24.17 4.54
N VAL A 302 3.31 24.73 4.00
CA VAL A 302 4.60 24.05 3.83
C VAL A 302 5.50 24.34 5.03
N THR A 303 6.01 23.30 5.68
CA THR A 303 6.73 23.40 6.97
C THR A 303 8.12 22.75 6.98
N ASP A 304 8.61 22.23 5.83
CA ASP A 304 10.03 21.85 5.74
C ASP A 304 10.94 23.08 5.65
N ASN A 305 11.49 23.48 6.80
CA ASN A 305 12.41 24.62 6.93
C ASN A 305 13.67 24.52 6.07
N LYS A 306 14.08 23.33 5.60
CA LYS A 306 15.18 23.21 4.63
C LYS A 306 14.80 23.64 3.23
N GLU A 307 13.53 23.48 2.87
CA GLU A 307 13.01 23.87 1.56
C GLU A 307 12.54 25.32 1.57
N THR A 308 11.91 25.76 2.67
CA THR A 308 11.34 27.10 2.79
C THR A 308 12.33 28.16 3.31
N GLY A 309 13.49 27.75 3.82
CA GLY A 309 14.43 28.68 4.46
C GLY A 309 13.87 29.27 5.76
N PHE A 310 13.14 28.46 6.54
CA PHE A 310 12.45 28.88 7.76
C PHE A 310 11.43 30.01 7.50
N ARG A 311 10.64 29.86 6.43
CA ARG A 311 9.51 30.74 6.10
C ARG A 311 8.30 29.86 5.79
N VAL A 312 7.49 29.60 6.80
CA VAL A 312 6.24 28.86 6.61
C VAL A 312 5.35 29.65 5.66
N ARG A 313 4.73 28.98 4.70
CA ARG A 313 3.83 29.60 3.71
C ARG A 313 2.65 28.71 3.41
N PHE A 314 1.57 29.28 2.90
CA PHE A 314 0.48 28.50 2.31
C PHE A 314 0.96 27.72 1.08
N VAL A 315 0.30 26.59 0.83
CA VAL A 315 0.54 25.80 -0.37
C VAL A 315 0.02 26.50 -1.62
N THR A 316 0.64 26.19 -2.75
CA THR A 316 0.10 26.45 -4.09
C THR A 316 -1.06 25.50 -4.40
N HIS A 317 -1.76 25.72 -5.53
CA HIS A 317 -2.81 24.82 -5.98
C HIS A 317 -2.30 23.39 -6.19
N ASP A 318 -1.17 23.23 -6.88
CA ASP A 318 -0.61 21.93 -7.22
C ASP A 318 -0.19 21.17 -5.96
N GLU A 319 0.44 21.85 -5.00
CA GLU A 319 0.79 21.29 -3.69
C GLU A 319 -0.46 20.92 -2.87
N ALA A 320 -1.54 21.72 -2.95
CA ALA A 320 -2.82 21.38 -2.31
C ALA A 320 -3.45 20.12 -2.92
N VAL A 321 -3.39 19.97 -4.24
CA VAL A 321 -3.89 18.79 -4.96
C VAL A 321 -3.03 17.56 -4.68
N GLU A 322 -1.70 17.73 -4.58
CA GLU A 322 -0.79 16.66 -4.16
C GLU A 322 -1.12 16.17 -2.75
N LEU A 323 -1.23 17.09 -1.79
CA LEU A 323 -1.61 16.75 -0.43
C LEU A 323 -2.99 16.10 -0.38
N PHE A 324 -3.98 16.61 -1.13
CA PHE A 324 -5.30 16.01 -1.22
C PHE A 324 -5.22 14.56 -1.67
N LYS A 325 -4.48 14.25 -2.75
CA LYS A 325 -4.31 12.87 -3.24
C LYS A 325 -3.68 11.98 -2.17
N LEU A 326 -2.62 12.47 -1.52
CA LEU A 326 -1.93 11.73 -0.45
C LEU A 326 -2.86 11.40 0.72
N LEU A 327 -3.69 12.35 1.16
CA LEU A 327 -4.65 12.11 2.23
C LEU A 327 -5.82 11.24 1.77
N ASN A 328 -6.31 11.44 0.55
CA ASN A 328 -7.42 10.67 -0.03
C ASN A 328 -7.07 9.20 -0.28
N ASP A 329 -5.79 8.89 -0.52
CA ASP A 329 -5.27 7.52 -0.59
C ASP A 329 -5.19 6.85 0.79
N LYS A 330 -5.14 7.63 1.87
CA LYS A 330 -5.16 7.13 3.26
C LYS A 330 -6.57 6.93 3.77
N HIS A 331 -7.42 7.94 3.60
CA HIS A 331 -8.84 7.93 3.98
C HIS A 331 -9.61 8.68 2.92
N HIS A 332 -10.68 8.08 2.39
CA HIS A 332 -11.40 8.65 1.26
C HIS A 332 -12.14 9.94 1.68
N LEU A 333 -11.56 11.09 1.33
CA LEU A 333 -12.14 12.42 1.55
C LEU A 333 -13.17 12.76 0.47
N GLY A 334 -13.08 12.16 -0.72
CA GLY A 334 -14.04 12.37 -1.81
C GLY A 334 -13.35 12.74 -3.12
N VAL A 335 -13.94 13.69 -3.85
CA VAL A 335 -13.36 14.20 -5.10
C VAL A 335 -12.76 15.59 -4.88
N GLU A 336 -11.62 15.85 -5.54
CA GLU A 336 -10.81 17.06 -5.36
C GLU A 336 -11.63 18.35 -5.37
N LYS A 337 -12.47 18.55 -6.39
CA LYS A 337 -13.31 19.74 -6.55
C LYS A 337 -14.28 20.00 -5.39
N ASP A 338 -14.64 18.97 -4.64
CA ASP A 338 -15.61 19.03 -3.55
C ASP A 338 -14.90 19.28 -2.20
N VAL A 339 -13.62 18.94 -2.10
CA VAL A 339 -12.80 19.07 -0.87
C VAL A 339 -11.87 20.28 -0.94
N VAL A 340 -11.09 20.42 -2.01
CA VAL A 340 -10.12 21.51 -2.18
C VAL A 340 -10.86 22.76 -2.65
N LYS A 341 -11.04 23.70 -1.73
CA LYS A 341 -11.70 24.99 -1.95
C LYS A 341 -10.69 26.13 -1.92
N LYS A 342 -11.14 27.29 -2.39
CA LYS A 342 -10.33 28.51 -2.48
C LYS A 342 -10.96 29.60 -1.62
N ASP A 343 -10.13 30.28 -0.82
CA ASP A 343 -10.46 31.46 -0.03
C ASP A 343 -9.44 32.57 -0.34
N GLY A 344 -9.86 33.58 -1.10
CA GLY A 344 -8.94 34.57 -1.67
C GLY A 344 -7.85 33.91 -2.52
N ASP A 345 -6.59 34.10 -2.15
CA ASP A 345 -5.43 33.47 -2.81
C ASP A 345 -4.98 32.16 -2.14
N ARG A 346 -5.72 31.69 -1.12
CA ARG A 346 -5.38 30.50 -0.33
C ARG A 346 -6.28 29.33 -0.70
N TYR A 347 -5.79 28.12 -0.43
CA TYR A 347 -6.55 26.88 -0.57
C TYR A 347 -6.84 26.31 0.82
N TYR A 348 -8.00 25.68 0.97
CA TYR A 348 -8.39 24.99 2.19
C TYR A 348 -9.21 23.74 1.88
N PHE A 349 -9.24 22.80 2.82
CA PHE A 349 -9.98 21.55 2.69
C PHE A 349 -11.31 21.68 3.44
N ASP A 350 -12.42 21.65 2.70
CA ASP A 350 -13.79 21.55 3.24
C ASP A 350 -14.20 20.08 3.30
N ILE A 351 -14.33 19.57 4.52
CA ILE A 351 -14.61 18.15 4.76
C ILE A 351 -16.06 17.87 5.16
N ARG A 352 -16.94 18.88 5.16
CA ARG A 352 -18.34 18.67 5.59
C ARG A 352 -19.11 17.78 4.62
N HIS A 353 -18.76 17.84 3.34
CA HIS A 353 -19.37 17.08 2.26
C HIS A 353 -18.62 15.80 1.94
N THR A 354 -17.54 15.48 2.67
CA THR A 354 -17.00 14.12 2.60
C THR A 354 -18.13 13.20 3.05
N LYS A 355 -18.38 12.15 2.25
CA LYS A 355 -19.24 11.09 2.74
C LYS A 355 -18.57 10.55 4.00
N THR A 356 -19.35 10.24 5.03
CA THR A 356 -18.87 9.31 6.05
C THR A 356 -18.29 8.11 5.30
N SER A 357 -17.16 7.58 5.77
CA SER A 357 -16.66 6.27 5.33
C SER A 357 -17.88 5.39 5.05
N ASP A 358 -18.08 5.02 3.78
CA ASP A 358 -19.36 4.49 3.27
C ASP A 358 -19.74 3.27 4.15
N GLU A 359 -20.99 2.84 4.17
CA GLU A 359 -21.41 1.62 4.90
C GLU A 359 -20.46 0.44 4.65
N VAL A 360 -19.79 0.40 3.48
CA VAL A 360 -18.73 -0.54 3.11
C VAL A 360 -17.47 -0.42 3.99
N ASP A 361 -16.95 0.78 4.23
CA ASP A 361 -15.80 0.99 5.13
C ASP A 361 -16.18 0.69 6.59
N GLN A 362 -17.41 1.03 6.98
CA GLN A 362 -17.97 0.69 8.29
C GLN A 362 -18.10 -0.83 8.46
N LEU A 363 -18.50 -1.56 7.41
CA LEU A 363 -18.54 -3.03 7.39
C LEU A 363 -17.15 -3.66 7.44
N LEU A 364 -16.16 -3.07 6.78
CA LEU A 364 -14.76 -3.52 6.81
C LEU A 364 -14.09 -3.24 8.17
N LEU A 365 -14.50 -2.17 8.86
CA LEU A 365 -14.01 -1.78 10.19
C LEU A 365 -14.71 -2.55 11.33
N GLU A 366 -16.01 -2.82 11.23
CA GLU A 366 -16.76 -3.61 12.23
C GLU A 366 -16.33 -5.07 12.27
N HIS A 367 -15.86 -5.60 11.14
CA HIS A 367 -15.39 -6.97 11.02
C HIS A 367 -13.88 -6.94 10.83
N SER A 368 -13.16 -6.63 11.92
CA SER A 368 -11.72 -6.80 12.03
C SER A 368 -11.38 -8.22 11.58
N LEU A 369 -10.99 -8.38 10.31
CA LEU A 369 -10.31 -9.56 9.84
C LEU A 369 -8.96 -9.53 10.55
N ASN A 370 -8.90 -10.18 11.72
CA ASN A 370 -7.66 -10.35 12.44
C ASN A 370 -6.68 -10.98 11.46
N SER A 371 -5.71 -10.19 10.99
CA SER A 371 -4.62 -10.64 10.15
C SER A 371 -3.65 -11.56 10.89
N SER A 372 -4.09 -12.21 11.97
CA SER A 372 -3.39 -13.39 12.46
C SER A 372 -3.50 -14.45 11.38
N THR A 373 -2.35 -14.84 10.85
CA THR A 373 -2.12 -15.91 9.88
C THR A 373 -2.59 -17.31 10.32
N ASN A 374 -3.41 -17.40 11.36
CA ASN A 374 -3.95 -18.64 11.92
C ASN A 374 -5.42 -18.73 11.56
N PHE A 375 -5.74 -19.58 10.59
CA PHE A 375 -7.12 -19.97 10.32
C PHE A 375 -7.72 -20.68 11.55
N PRO A 376 -9.01 -20.52 11.84
CA PRO A 376 -9.67 -21.31 12.87
C PRO A 376 -9.50 -22.81 12.59
N ASP A 377 -9.08 -23.59 13.60
CA ASP A 377 -8.98 -25.05 13.47
C ASP A 377 -10.36 -25.73 13.37
N ASP A 378 -11.43 -25.03 13.82
CA ASP A 378 -12.79 -25.54 13.78
C ASP A 378 -13.56 -25.09 12.53
N LEU A 379 -14.29 -26.04 11.96
CA LEU A 379 -15.00 -25.88 10.69
C LEU A 379 -16.12 -24.84 10.75
N GLU A 380 -16.75 -24.64 11.91
CA GLU A 380 -17.87 -23.71 12.05
C GLU A 380 -17.39 -22.25 12.10
N SER A 381 -16.31 -21.95 12.83
CA SER A 381 -15.69 -20.62 12.81
C SER A 381 -15.15 -20.27 11.43
N PHE A 382 -14.55 -21.22 10.70
CA PHE A 382 -14.12 -20.98 9.31
C PHE A 382 -15.31 -20.70 8.38
N LYS A 383 -16.43 -21.42 8.52
CA LYS A 383 -17.67 -21.14 7.76
C LYS A 383 -18.24 -19.77 8.09
N GLU A 384 -18.23 -19.39 9.36
CA GLU A 384 -18.72 -18.09 9.80
C GLU A 384 -17.88 -16.95 9.22
N GLU A 385 -16.54 -17.04 9.30
CA GLU A 385 -15.64 -16.06 8.68
C GLU A 385 -15.84 -15.96 7.16
N THR A 386 -15.98 -17.10 6.48
CA THR A 386 -16.23 -17.10 5.03
C THR A 386 -17.59 -16.53 4.67
N TYR A 387 -18.65 -16.83 5.43
CA TYR A 387 -19.98 -16.25 5.23
C TYR A 387 -19.99 -14.73 5.44
N GLN A 388 -19.25 -14.25 6.45
CA GLN A 388 -19.11 -12.80 6.69
C GLN A 388 -18.41 -12.11 5.51
N LEU A 389 -17.32 -12.69 5.00
CA LEU A 389 -16.64 -12.18 3.80
C LEU A 389 -17.56 -12.18 2.56
N GLU A 390 -18.34 -13.23 2.35
CA GLU A 390 -19.34 -13.28 1.29
C GLU A 390 -20.43 -12.22 1.45
N HIS A 391 -20.89 -11.97 2.68
CA HIS A 391 -21.87 -10.94 2.98
C HIS A 391 -21.34 -9.53 2.65
N ILE A 392 -20.09 -9.24 3.00
CA ILE A 392 -19.40 -7.98 2.63
C ILE A 392 -19.31 -7.85 1.11
N GLN A 393 -18.85 -8.90 0.41
CA GLN A 393 -18.77 -8.91 -1.05
C GLN A 393 -20.14 -8.68 -1.70
N SER A 394 -21.21 -9.28 -1.16
CA SER A 394 -22.58 -9.11 -1.65
C SER A 394 -23.06 -7.66 -1.53
N LYS A 395 -22.77 -6.98 -0.41
CA LYS A 395 -23.11 -5.57 -0.23
C LYS A 395 -22.34 -4.65 -1.18
N ILE A 396 -21.05 -4.91 -1.40
CA ILE A 396 -20.24 -4.21 -2.41
C ILE A 396 -20.87 -4.38 -3.81
N ASP A 397 -21.22 -5.62 -4.15
CA ASP A 397 -21.83 -5.93 -5.44
C ASP A 397 -23.19 -5.23 -5.61
N GLU A 398 -24.00 -5.13 -4.55
CA GLU A 398 -25.27 -4.40 -4.56
C GLU A 398 -25.07 -2.90 -4.75
N TYR A 399 -24.09 -2.30 -4.07
CA TYR A 399 -23.75 -0.88 -4.24
C TYR A 399 -23.33 -0.59 -5.69
N LEU A 400 -22.41 -1.40 -6.22
CA LEU A 400 -21.95 -1.29 -7.61
C LEU A 400 -23.12 -1.44 -8.58
N PHE A 401 -24.00 -2.42 -8.36
CA PHE A 401 -25.20 -2.61 -9.17
C PHE A 401 -26.11 -1.38 -9.16
N ARG A 402 -26.42 -0.80 -7.99
CA ARG A 402 -27.23 0.42 -7.86
C ARG A 402 -26.55 1.62 -8.56
N TYR A 403 -25.24 1.77 -8.40
CA TYR A 403 -24.46 2.81 -9.08
C TYR A 403 -24.57 2.67 -10.61
N TYR A 404 -24.36 1.47 -11.14
CA TYR A 404 -24.49 1.22 -12.57
C TYR A 404 -25.91 1.43 -13.08
N GLN A 405 -26.94 1.11 -12.29
CA GLN A 405 -28.32 1.45 -12.65
C GLN A 405 -28.54 2.96 -12.76
N LYS A 406 -28.06 3.76 -11.80
CA LYS A 406 -28.14 5.23 -11.85
C LYS A 406 -27.39 5.78 -13.06
N PHE A 407 -26.16 5.31 -13.28
CA PHE A 407 -25.36 5.67 -14.47
C PHE A 407 -26.11 5.38 -15.77
N ASN A 408 -26.79 4.23 -15.85
CA ASN A 408 -27.55 3.83 -17.03
C ASN A 408 -28.80 4.69 -17.26
N GLN A 409 -29.44 5.18 -16.19
CA GLN A 409 -30.64 6.02 -16.24
C GLN A 409 -30.30 7.48 -16.58
N ASP A 410 -29.12 7.96 -16.22
CA ASP A 410 -28.65 9.30 -16.57
C ASP A 410 -28.38 9.40 -18.08
N LYS A 411 -29.17 10.23 -18.78
CA LYS A 411 -29.05 10.42 -20.23
C LYS A 411 -27.77 11.16 -20.63
N ALA A 412 -27.32 12.14 -19.84
CA ALA A 412 -26.13 12.93 -20.14
C ALA A 412 -24.85 12.09 -20.01
N VAL A 413 -24.85 11.15 -19.07
CA VAL A 413 -23.76 10.20 -18.87
C VAL A 413 -23.82 9.05 -19.87
N SER A 414 -24.99 8.43 -20.04
CA SER A 414 -25.13 7.23 -20.87
C SER A 414 -25.13 7.48 -22.39
N GLN A 415 -25.25 8.73 -22.84
CA GLN A 415 -25.05 9.07 -24.26
C GLN A 415 -23.59 9.40 -24.59
N ASN A 416 -22.77 9.73 -23.58
CA ASN A 416 -21.37 10.09 -23.76
C ASN A 416 -20.51 8.84 -24.00
N LYS A 417 -19.93 8.74 -25.21
CA LYS A 417 -19.11 7.58 -25.60
C LYS A 417 -17.86 7.43 -24.73
N ALA A 418 -17.20 8.53 -24.37
CA ALA A 418 -15.99 8.49 -23.54
C ALA A 418 -16.29 7.97 -22.13
N LYS A 419 -17.38 8.43 -21.50
CA LYS A 419 -17.81 7.92 -20.19
C LYS A 419 -18.18 6.44 -20.23
N LEU A 420 -18.85 5.99 -21.30
CA LEU A 420 -19.16 4.57 -21.49
C LEU A 420 -17.90 3.73 -21.72
N GLN A 421 -16.90 4.26 -22.43
CA GLN A 421 -15.61 3.59 -22.60
C GLN A 421 -14.91 3.44 -21.25
N SER A 422 -14.79 4.52 -20.47
CA SER A 422 -14.19 4.46 -19.13
C SER A 422 -14.91 3.47 -18.21
N LEU A 423 -16.24 3.36 -18.32
CA LEU A 423 -17.00 2.35 -17.58
C LEU A 423 -16.68 0.93 -18.07
N ALA A 424 -16.66 0.69 -19.38
CA ALA A 424 -16.27 -0.60 -19.96
C ALA A 424 -14.86 -1.00 -19.53
N ASP A 425 -13.97 -0.02 -19.32
CA ASP A 425 -12.58 -0.17 -18.88
C ASP A 425 -12.41 -0.57 -17.39
N VAL A 426 -13.49 -0.55 -16.59
CA VAL A 426 -13.41 -0.93 -15.16
C VAL A 426 -14.46 -1.96 -14.72
N VAL A 427 -15.64 -1.99 -15.33
CA VAL A 427 -16.77 -2.82 -14.90
C VAL A 427 -16.47 -4.31 -15.06
N GLU A 428 -16.73 -5.09 -14.01
CA GLU A 428 -16.58 -6.55 -14.06
C GLU A 428 -17.80 -7.19 -14.74
N LYS A 429 -17.59 -8.30 -15.45
CA LYS A 429 -18.60 -9.02 -16.22
C LYS A 429 -19.90 -9.25 -15.44
N ARG A 430 -19.79 -9.63 -14.16
CA ARG A 430 -20.94 -9.94 -13.29
C ARG A 430 -21.90 -8.75 -13.05
N HIS A 431 -21.43 -7.52 -13.27
CA HIS A 431 -22.24 -6.31 -13.07
C HIS A 431 -22.82 -5.74 -14.36
N ILE A 432 -22.46 -6.30 -15.53
CA ILE A 432 -22.92 -5.77 -16.82
C ILE A 432 -24.32 -6.29 -17.11
N SER A 433 -25.32 -5.41 -16.99
CA SER A 433 -26.70 -5.76 -17.35
C SER A 433 -26.90 -5.84 -18.87
N HIS A 434 -27.98 -6.51 -19.30
CA HIS A 434 -28.40 -6.58 -20.71
C HIS A 434 -28.49 -5.20 -21.39
N ASN A 435 -29.00 -4.20 -20.66
CA ASN A 435 -29.12 -2.84 -21.18
C ASN A 435 -27.76 -2.18 -21.41
N PHE A 436 -26.76 -2.49 -20.57
CA PHE A 436 -25.39 -2.03 -20.78
C PHE A 436 -24.77 -2.67 -22.03
N LEU A 437 -24.91 -3.98 -22.19
CA LEU A 437 -24.40 -4.70 -23.37
C LEU A 437 -24.96 -4.11 -24.67
N LYS A 438 -26.28 -3.93 -24.76
CA LYS A 438 -26.92 -3.29 -25.93
C LYS A 438 -26.37 -1.90 -26.24
N LYS A 439 -26.05 -1.11 -25.20
CA LYS A 439 -25.47 0.23 -25.38
C LYS A 439 -24.04 0.17 -25.90
N PHE A 440 -23.22 -0.72 -25.35
CA PHE A 440 -21.85 -0.95 -25.81
C PHE A 440 -21.83 -1.41 -27.27
N GLU A 441 -22.66 -2.39 -27.63
CA GLU A 441 -22.81 -2.88 -29.00
C GLU A 441 -23.18 -1.75 -29.98
N ARG A 442 -24.24 -0.97 -29.67
CA ARG A 442 -24.68 0.15 -30.52
C ARG A 442 -23.60 1.20 -30.75
N LYS A 443 -22.71 1.41 -29.78
CA LYS A 443 -21.63 2.40 -29.84
C LYS A 443 -20.27 1.79 -30.24
N LYS A 444 -20.24 0.49 -30.57
CA LYS A 444 -19.04 -0.28 -30.91
C LYS A 444 -17.96 -0.16 -29.82
N ILE A 445 -18.37 -0.23 -28.56
CA ILE A 445 -17.48 -0.23 -27.39
C ILE A 445 -17.20 -1.70 -27.04
N PRO A 446 -15.94 -2.14 -27.03
CA PRO A 446 -15.60 -3.51 -26.68
C PRO A 446 -15.67 -3.71 -25.16
N VAL A 447 -16.00 -4.92 -24.73
CA VAL A 447 -16.06 -5.30 -23.31
C VAL A 447 -14.85 -6.19 -22.97
N THR A 448 -13.65 -5.70 -23.29
CA THR A 448 -12.40 -6.49 -23.17
C THR A 448 -12.13 -6.94 -21.74
N ASN A 449 -12.60 -6.20 -20.73
CA ASN A 449 -12.47 -6.57 -19.32
C ASN A 449 -13.35 -7.72 -18.85
N SER A 450 -14.24 -8.22 -19.70
CA SER A 450 -15.10 -9.36 -19.36
C SER A 450 -14.40 -10.72 -19.44
N PHE A 451 -13.17 -10.76 -19.94
CA PHE A 451 -12.39 -11.99 -20.07
C PHE A 451 -11.33 -12.07 -18.98
N SER A 452 -11.30 -13.17 -18.25
CA SER A 452 -10.28 -13.51 -17.27
C SER A 452 -9.67 -14.86 -17.63
N PHE A 453 -8.34 -14.90 -17.80
CA PHE A 453 -7.64 -16.15 -18.05
C PHE A 453 -7.76 -17.11 -16.86
N ARG A 454 -7.69 -16.58 -15.64
CA ARG A 454 -7.90 -17.32 -14.40
C ARG A 454 -9.27 -17.99 -14.37
N GLU A 455 -10.34 -17.27 -14.67
CA GLU A 455 -11.69 -17.84 -14.73
C GLU A 455 -11.77 -18.97 -15.78
N ILE A 456 -11.22 -18.76 -16.98
CA ILE A 456 -11.19 -19.79 -18.03
C ILE A 456 -10.42 -21.04 -17.55
N MET A 457 -9.28 -20.88 -16.89
CA MET A 457 -8.49 -22.01 -16.37
C MET A 457 -9.24 -22.78 -15.26
N VAL A 458 -9.95 -22.05 -14.38
CA VAL A 458 -10.80 -22.64 -13.34
C VAL A 458 -11.97 -23.41 -13.97
N GLU A 459 -12.65 -22.82 -14.95
CA GLU A 459 -13.75 -23.42 -15.70
C GLU A 459 -13.30 -24.72 -16.38
N LYS A 460 -12.18 -24.70 -17.14
CA LYS A 460 -11.62 -25.91 -17.76
C LYS A 460 -11.30 -27.01 -16.74
N SER A 461 -10.79 -26.62 -15.57
CA SER A 461 -10.47 -27.56 -14.49
C SER A 461 -11.74 -28.16 -13.88
N ALA A 462 -12.79 -27.37 -13.72
CA ALA A 462 -14.09 -27.83 -13.24
C ALA A 462 -14.75 -28.79 -14.25
N MET A 463 -14.76 -28.43 -15.53
CA MET A 463 -15.29 -29.27 -16.62
C MET A 463 -14.62 -30.65 -16.67
N ARG A 464 -13.32 -30.72 -16.44
CA ARG A 464 -12.61 -32.01 -16.35
C ARG A 464 -13.10 -32.88 -15.20
N LYS A 465 -13.40 -32.29 -14.04
CA LYS A 465 -13.97 -33.02 -12.89
C LYS A 465 -15.39 -33.54 -13.18
N LEU A 466 -16.11 -32.87 -14.08
CA LEU A 466 -17.41 -33.32 -14.60
C LEU A 466 -17.30 -34.40 -15.71
N GLY A 467 -16.09 -34.85 -16.05
CA GLY A 467 -15.86 -35.93 -17.01
C GLY A 467 -15.57 -35.48 -18.44
N TYR A 468 -15.59 -34.17 -18.73
CA TYR A 468 -15.22 -33.65 -20.06
C TYR A 468 -13.70 -33.74 -20.27
N ARG A 469 -13.28 -34.46 -21.31
CA ARG A 469 -11.86 -34.64 -21.63
C ARG A 469 -11.37 -33.52 -22.53
N ASP A 470 -10.38 -32.77 -22.06
CA ASP A 470 -9.58 -31.87 -22.91
C ASP A 470 -8.41 -32.67 -23.49
N TYR A 471 -8.55 -33.11 -24.74
CA TYR A 471 -7.58 -33.96 -25.41
C TYR A 471 -6.21 -33.28 -25.60
N ALA A 472 -6.18 -31.95 -25.67
CA ALA A 472 -4.93 -31.20 -25.77
C ALA A 472 -4.01 -31.47 -24.57
N TRP A 473 -4.56 -31.69 -23.37
CA TRP A 473 -3.78 -31.93 -22.15
C TRP A 473 -2.98 -33.22 -22.16
N THR A 474 -3.24 -34.11 -23.13
CA THR A 474 -2.44 -35.32 -23.28
C THR A 474 -1.01 -35.03 -23.76
N ILE A 475 -0.76 -33.85 -24.36
CA ILE A 475 0.57 -33.39 -24.80
C ILE A 475 1.52 -33.10 -23.64
N ASP A 476 1.00 -32.88 -22.43
CA ASP A 476 1.78 -32.67 -21.20
C ASP A 476 2.66 -33.89 -20.85
N ARG A 477 2.38 -35.04 -21.46
CA ARG A 477 3.22 -36.25 -21.34
C ARG A 477 4.47 -36.12 -22.21
N LYS A 478 5.60 -35.75 -21.60
CA LYS A 478 6.91 -35.54 -22.25
C LYS A 478 7.28 -36.55 -23.35
N THR A 479 7.14 -37.85 -23.10
CA THR A 479 7.50 -38.88 -24.10
C THR A 479 6.67 -38.80 -25.37
N LYS A 480 5.37 -38.48 -25.27
CA LYS A 480 4.52 -38.25 -26.43
C LYS A 480 4.72 -36.86 -27.03
N ALA A 481 5.06 -35.88 -26.19
CA ALA A 481 5.37 -34.52 -26.62
C ALA A 481 6.59 -34.48 -27.55
N TYR A 482 7.64 -35.25 -27.26
CA TYR A 482 8.82 -35.35 -28.14
C TYR A 482 8.50 -35.98 -29.48
N VAL A 483 7.72 -37.06 -29.51
CA VAL A 483 7.29 -37.67 -30.79
C VAL A 483 6.43 -36.71 -31.61
N PHE A 484 5.56 -35.94 -30.95
CA PHE A 484 4.81 -34.88 -31.60
C PHE A 484 5.73 -33.77 -32.14
N ALA A 485 6.65 -33.26 -31.32
CA ALA A 485 7.62 -32.23 -31.69
C ALA A 485 8.47 -32.65 -32.90
N ASP A 486 9.01 -33.86 -32.90
CA ASP A 486 9.75 -34.45 -34.03
C ASP A 486 8.89 -34.45 -35.31
N SER A 487 7.60 -34.81 -35.20
CA SER A 487 6.68 -34.91 -36.35
C SER A 487 6.34 -33.57 -37.00
N ILE A 488 6.52 -32.46 -36.29
CA ILE A 488 6.29 -31.09 -36.79
C ILE A 488 7.61 -30.34 -37.02
N GLY A 489 8.76 -31.03 -36.94
CA GLY A 489 10.08 -30.47 -37.20
C GLY A 489 10.65 -29.60 -36.09
N LEU A 490 10.14 -29.70 -34.85
CA LEU A 490 10.77 -29.07 -33.70
C LEU A 490 11.95 -29.90 -33.23
N ARG A 491 13.10 -29.26 -33.00
CA ARG A 491 14.27 -29.94 -32.43
C ARG A 491 13.98 -30.37 -31.00
N THR A 492 14.20 -31.64 -30.68
CA THR A 492 14.16 -32.21 -29.33
C THR A 492 15.57 -32.58 -28.86
N PRO A 493 15.83 -32.70 -27.54
CA PRO A 493 17.08 -33.26 -27.05
C PRO A 493 17.24 -34.69 -27.56
N LYS A 494 18.40 -35.02 -28.14
CA LYS A 494 18.68 -36.41 -28.53
C LYS A 494 18.69 -37.30 -27.29
N SER A 495 18.06 -38.47 -27.38
CA SER A 495 18.05 -39.48 -26.32
C SER A 495 18.06 -40.85 -26.97
N ASP A 496 18.73 -41.81 -26.33
CA ASP A 496 18.67 -43.23 -26.70
C ASP A 496 17.30 -43.86 -26.39
N ARG A 497 16.46 -43.16 -25.61
CA ARG A 497 15.12 -43.61 -25.17
C ARG A 497 15.15 -44.89 -24.34
N GLU A 498 16.31 -45.25 -23.81
CA GLU A 498 16.49 -46.38 -22.90
C GLU A 498 16.20 -45.96 -21.45
N VAL A 499 15.77 -46.93 -20.64
CA VAL A 499 15.60 -46.74 -19.20
C VAL A 499 16.71 -47.47 -18.49
N TYR A 500 17.45 -46.72 -17.66
CA TYR A 500 18.58 -47.21 -16.90
C TYR A 500 18.23 -47.29 -15.41
N ARG A 501 18.88 -48.20 -14.72
CA ARG A 501 19.08 -48.13 -13.27
C ARG A 501 20.24 -47.20 -12.94
N PHE A 502 20.26 -46.64 -11.74
CA PHE A 502 21.30 -45.67 -11.37
C PHE A 502 22.72 -46.23 -11.48
N ASP A 503 22.92 -47.49 -11.12
CA ASP A 503 24.22 -48.19 -11.23
C ASP A 503 24.69 -48.36 -12.69
N GLU A 504 23.76 -48.46 -13.65
CA GLU A 504 24.05 -48.54 -15.08
C GLU A 504 24.43 -47.17 -15.69
N LEU A 505 24.16 -46.06 -14.99
CA LEU A 505 24.52 -44.72 -15.43
C LEU A 505 25.97 -44.34 -15.07
N LYS A 506 26.52 -44.95 -14.02
CA LYS A 506 27.81 -44.58 -13.45
C LYS A 506 28.92 -44.66 -14.50
N GLY A 507 29.57 -43.53 -14.76
CA GLY A 507 30.68 -43.43 -15.70
C GLY A 507 30.29 -43.16 -17.16
N LYS A 508 29.01 -42.89 -17.47
CA LYS A 508 28.66 -42.35 -18.80
C LYS A 508 29.33 -40.99 -19.02
N GLU A 509 30.01 -40.85 -20.15
CA GLU A 509 30.72 -39.63 -20.52
C GLU A 509 29.75 -38.54 -21.01
N GLY A 510 29.99 -37.30 -20.60
CA GLY A 510 29.28 -36.11 -21.07
C GLY A 510 29.68 -35.67 -22.48
N PRO A 511 28.99 -34.66 -23.05
CA PRO A 511 27.98 -33.82 -22.41
C PRO A 511 26.56 -34.44 -22.45
N ILE A 512 26.00 -34.79 -21.28
CA ILE A 512 24.69 -35.42 -21.14
C ILE A 512 23.89 -34.88 -19.95
N VAL A 513 22.57 -35.03 -19.99
CA VAL A 513 21.68 -34.79 -18.83
C VAL A 513 21.16 -36.15 -18.35
N VAL A 514 21.25 -36.36 -17.05
CA VAL A 514 20.74 -37.55 -16.37
C VAL A 514 19.56 -37.13 -15.51
N LYS A 515 18.42 -37.79 -15.67
CA LYS A 515 17.23 -37.51 -14.86
C LYS A 515 16.29 -38.72 -14.69
N PRO A 516 15.52 -38.78 -13.60
CA PRO A 516 14.53 -39.84 -13.39
C PRO A 516 13.36 -39.79 -14.39
N VAL A 517 12.85 -40.95 -14.79
CA VAL A 517 11.72 -41.12 -15.73
C VAL A 517 10.42 -40.47 -15.21
N GLY A 518 10.30 -40.26 -13.89
CA GLY A 518 9.17 -39.61 -13.24
C GLY A 518 9.45 -38.23 -12.62
N ALA A 519 10.60 -37.61 -12.91
CA ALA A 519 11.01 -36.37 -12.27
C ALA A 519 10.09 -35.18 -12.64
N THR A 520 9.80 -34.34 -11.63
CA THR A 520 9.12 -33.05 -11.78
C THR A 520 10.06 -31.93 -11.35
N GLY A 521 10.19 -30.89 -12.16
CA GLY A 521 11.15 -29.80 -11.92
C GLY A 521 12.62 -30.27 -11.97
N SER A 522 13.45 -29.78 -11.06
CA SER A 522 14.89 -30.09 -10.97
C SER A 522 15.25 -31.32 -10.14
N LYS A 523 14.26 -32.07 -9.62
CA LYS A 523 14.47 -33.19 -8.71
C LYS A 523 15.26 -34.32 -9.38
N GLY A 524 16.44 -34.64 -8.81
CA GLY A 524 17.34 -35.67 -9.33
C GLY A 524 17.89 -35.37 -10.73
N VAL A 525 17.92 -34.12 -11.18
CA VAL A 525 18.43 -33.75 -12.51
C VAL A 525 19.89 -33.32 -12.41
N TYR A 526 20.76 -33.99 -13.16
CA TYR A 526 22.20 -33.71 -13.21
C TYR A 526 22.63 -33.37 -14.65
N LEU A 527 23.35 -32.27 -14.81
CA LEU A 527 23.94 -31.84 -16.07
C LEU A 527 25.41 -32.22 -16.05
N ILE A 528 25.81 -33.22 -16.83
CA ILE A 528 27.17 -33.77 -16.86
C ILE A 528 27.87 -33.16 -18.06
N PHE A 529 28.80 -32.23 -17.81
CA PHE A 529 29.60 -31.61 -18.88
C PHE A 529 30.75 -32.55 -19.26
N ASP A 530 31.44 -33.05 -18.25
CA ASP A 530 32.45 -34.11 -18.33
C ASP A 530 32.52 -34.86 -16.98
N ASN A 531 33.33 -35.92 -16.88
CA ASN A 531 33.43 -36.76 -15.67
C ASN A 531 33.93 -36.01 -14.43
N ASN A 532 34.51 -34.81 -14.58
CA ASN A 532 35.04 -33.98 -13.50
C ASN A 532 34.20 -32.71 -13.25
N LYS A 533 33.13 -32.49 -14.03
CA LYS A 533 32.29 -31.29 -13.93
C LYS A 533 30.83 -31.61 -14.18
N ILE A 534 30.10 -31.74 -13.08
CA ILE A 534 28.66 -32.06 -13.05
C ILE A 534 27.93 -30.94 -12.33
N PHE A 535 26.72 -30.56 -12.76
CA PHE A 535 25.87 -29.60 -12.04
C PHE A 535 24.61 -30.28 -11.51
N SER A 536 24.40 -30.21 -10.20
CA SER A 536 23.18 -30.66 -9.51
C SER A 536 22.13 -29.56 -9.61
N ALA A 537 21.12 -29.74 -10.46
CA ALA A 537 20.11 -28.72 -10.72
C ALA A 537 19.19 -28.46 -9.53
N ARG A 538 19.11 -29.41 -8.58
CA ARG A 538 18.30 -29.27 -7.37
C ARG A 538 19.02 -28.48 -6.28
N GLU A 539 20.29 -28.81 -6.07
CA GLU A 539 21.13 -28.22 -5.03
C GLU A 539 21.86 -26.95 -5.51
N GLU A 540 21.73 -26.61 -6.79
CA GLU A 540 22.31 -25.42 -7.42
C GLU A 540 23.84 -25.33 -7.23
N LYS A 541 24.53 -26.47 -7.31
CA LYS A 541 25.99 -26.56 -7.11
C LYS A 541 26.67 -27.51 -8.09
N TYR A 542 27.99 -27.33 -8.24
CA TYR A 542 28.82 -28.23 -9.03
C TYR A 542 29.36 -29.39 -8.17
N LEU A 543 29.43 -30.56 -8.79
CA LEU A 543 29.99 -31.81 -8.28
C LEU A 543 31.19 -32.20 -9.13
N SER A 544 32.15 -32.89 -8.50
CA SER A 544 33.45 -33.18 -9.12
C SER A 544 33.56 -34.57 -9.74
N ASN A 545 32.59 -35.46 -9.50
CA ASN A 545 32.60 -36.85 -9.99
C ASN A 545 31.24 -37.54 -9.78
N TRP A 546 31.11 -38.75 -10.32
CA TRP A 546 29.92 -39.60 -10.18
C TRP A 546 29.67 -40.10 -8.74
N ASP A 547 30.71 -40.26 -7.92
CA ASP A 547 30.55 -40.72 -6.53
C ASP A 547 29.81 -39.66 -5.69
N GLU A 548 30.00 -38.37 -5.99
CA GLU A 548 29.23 -37.28 -5.38
C GLU A 548 27.74 -37.31 -5.79
N ILE A 549 27.41 -37.67 -7.04
CA ILE A 549 26.01 -37.88 -7.45
C ILE A 549 25.39 -39.04 -6.66
N GLU A 550 26.13 -40.14 -6.54
CA GLU A 550 25.69 -41.33 -5.79
C GLU A 550 25.46 -40.99 -4.31
N ALA A 551 26.37 -40.24 -3.69
CA ALA A 551 26.22 -39.76 -2.32
C ALA A 551 24.98 -38.87 -2.13
N GLU A 552 24.68 -37.97 -3.08
CA GLU A 552 23.46 -37.16 -3.04
C GLU A 552 22.19 -37.99 -3.16
N MET A 553 22.20 -38.99 -4.04
CA MET A 553 21.05 -39.84 -4.32
C MET A 553 20.88 -41.02 -3.37
N GLN A 554 21.89 -41.35 -2.56
CA GLN A 554 21.94 -42.57 -1.75
C GLN A 554 20.68 -42.78 -0.92
N ASN A 555 20.28 -41.76 -0.15
CA ASN A 555 19.10 -41.83 0.71
C ASN A 555 17.80 -42.03 -0.10
N ASP A 556 17.70 -41.40 -1.26
CA ASP A 556 16.53 -41.51 -2.14
C ASP A 556 16.48 -42.87 -2.85
N LEU A 557 17.64 -43.41 -3.26
CA LEU A 557 17.78 -44.75 -3.84
C LEU A 557 17.49 -45.84 -2.80
N ASP A 558 17.98 -45.71 -1.57
CA ASP A 558 17.74 -46.68 -0.50
C ASP A 558 16.28 -46.68 -0.05
N ALA A 559 15.65 -45.51 0.06
CA ALA A 559 14.22 -45.41 0.33
C ALA A 559 13.39 -46.13 -0.76
N VAL A 560 13.71 -45.92 -2.04
CA VAL A 560 13.03 -46.60 -3.14
C VAL A 560 13.25 -48.12 -3.09
N LYS A 561 14.46 -48.60 -2.80
CA LYS A 561 14.76 -50.04 -2.62
C LYS A 561 13.96 -50.67 -1.48
N GLN A 562 13.71 -49.92 -0.41
CA GLN A 562 12.94 -50.35 0.76
C GLN A 562 11.42 -50.19 0.57
N GLY A 563 10.97 -49.66 -0.57
CA GLY A 563 9.55 -49.39 -0.84
C GLY A 563 9.01 -48.16 -0.09
N GLU A 564 9.89 -47.32 0.44
CA GLU A 564 9.56 -46.09 1.15
C GLU A 564 9.40 -44.90 0.20
N ARG A 565 8.77 -43.83 0.70
CA ARG A 565 8.54 -42.61 -0.07
C ARG A 565 9.81 -41.73 -0.07
N SER A 566 10.47 -41.63 -1.22
CA SER A 566 11.60 -40.72 -1.43
C SER A 566 11.17 -39.28 -1.75
N LYS A 567 12.07 -38.32 -1.48
CA LYS A 567 11.84 -36.88 -1.75
C LYS A 567 12.01 -36.53 -3.23
N GLN A 568 12.92 -37.23 -3.92
CA GLN A 568 13.33 -36.92 -5.29
C GLN A 568 13.04 -38.03 -6.30
N LEU A 569 12.95 -39.29 -5.86
CA LEU A 569 12.89 -40.46 -6.72
C LEU A 569 11.60 -41.26 -6.44
N VAL A 570 10.87 -41.62 -7.50
CA VAL A 570 9.68 -42.50 -7.36
C VAL A 570 10.06 -43.96 -7.56
N LYS A 571 11.00 -44.21 -8.48
CA LYS A 571 11.58 -45.52 -8.82
C LYS A 571 13.01 -45.33 -9.30
N ASP A 572 13.83 -46.38 -9.20
CA ASP A 572 15.16 -46.46 -9.79
C ASP A 572 15.06 -46.66 -11.32
N GLU A 573 14.47 -45.68 -11.99
CA GLU A 573 14.26 -45.62 -13.43
C GLU A 573 14.73 -44.24 -13.92
N TRP A 574 15.79 -44.23 -14.73
CA TRP A 574 16.48 -43.04 -15.19
C TRP A 574 16.61 -43.03 -16.71
N PHE A 575 16.83 -41.86 -17.29
CA PHE A 575 17.17 -41.75 -18.70
C PHE A 575 18.22 -40.67 -18.96
N VAL A 576 18.83 -40.77 -20.14
CA VAL A 576 19.90 -39.88 -20.61
C VAL A 576 19.42 -39.10 -21.83
N GLU A 577 19.73 -37.81 -21.86
CA GLU A 577 19.48 -36.94 -23.01
C GLU A 577 20.65 -36.00 -23.29
N GLU A 578 20.65 -35.40 -24.48
CA GLU A 578 21.60 -34.37 -24.91
C GLU A 578 21.62 -33.20 -23.93
N LEU A 579 22.82 -32.82 -23.49
CA LEU A 579 23.02 -31.58 -22.76
C LEU A 579 23.08 -30.41 -23.74
N ILE A 580 22.03 -29.57 -23.70
CA ILE A 580 21.96 -28.36 -24.52
C ILE A 580 22.86 -27.28 -23.93
N LEU A 581 23.85 -26.81 -24.69
CA LEU A 581 24.83 -25.82 -24.25
C LEU A 581 24.54 -24.43 -24.82
N LYS A 582 24.82 -23.39 -24.01
CA LYS A 582 24.66 -21.97 -24.39
C LYS A 582 25.67 -21.53 -25.47
N SER A 583 26.88 -22.09 -25.46
CA SER A 583 27.91 -22.01 -26.51
C SER A 583 28.65 -23.35 -26.56
N PRO A 584 29.35 -23.71 -27.66
CA PRO A 584 30.02 -25.01 -27.80
C PRO A 584 30.91 -25.40 -26.62
N ASP A 585 31.60 -24.43 -26.01
CA ASP A 585 32.53 -24.64 -24.90
C ASP A 585 31.98 -24.13 -23.54
N SER A 586 30.70 -23.75 -23.47
CA SER A 586 30.08 -23.20 -22.26
C SER A 586 29.82 -24.30 -21.22
N THR A 587 30.14 -24.00 -19.96
CA THR A 587 29.70 -24.80 -18.82
C THR A 587 28.52 -24.19 -18.07
N GLU A 588 27.93 -23.13 -18.63
CA GLU A 588 26.67 -22.56 -18.18
C GLU A 588 25.50 -23.31 -18.84
N PRO A 589 24.43 -23.63 -18.08
CA PRO A 589 23.21 -24.20 -18.63
C PRO A 589 22.52 -23.20 -19.58
N PRO A 590 21.67 -23.69 -20.50
CA PRO A 590 20.98 -22.87 -21.46
C PRO A 590 19.88 -22.05 -20.77
N LEU A 591 19.49 -20.94 -21.40
CA LEU A 591 18.33 -20.16 -20.96
C LEU A 591 17.05 -20.97 -21.19
N ASP A 592 16.14 -20.90 -20.22
CA ASP A 592 14.82 -21.53 -20.29
C ASP A 592 13.81 -20.46 -20.72
N TYR A 593 13.24 -20.63 -21.90
CA TYR A 593 12.20 -19.75 -22.42
C TYR A 593 10.84 -20.41 -22.34
N LYS A 594 9.84 -19.68 -21.88
CA LYS A 594 8.44 -20.10 -21.86
C LYS A 594 7.63 -19.19 -22.75
N PHE A 595 7.31 -19.68 -23.94
CA PHE A 595 6.54 -18.96 -24.95
C PHE A 595 5.04 -19.14 -24.71
N TYR A 596 4.31 -18.06 -24.43
CA TYR A 596 2.87 -18.10 -24.20
C TYR A 596 2.13 -17.91 -25.53
N CYS A 597 1.86 -19.03 -26.21
CA CYS A 597 1.25 -19.05 -27.53
C CYS A 597 -0.26 -19.24 -27.46
N PHE A 598 -0.97 -18.47 -28.27
CA PHE A 598 -2.42 -18.42 -28.40
C PHE A 598 -2.83 -18.74 -29.84
N TYR A 599 -2.84 -20.02 -30.19
CA TYR A 599 -3.20 -20.55 -31.51
C TYR A 599 -2.80 -19.66 -32.71
N GLY A 600 -1.52 -19.74 -33.07
CA GLY A 600 -0.89 -18.98 -34.15
C GLY A 600 -0.32 -17.62 -33.74
N GLU A 601 -0.58 -17.16 -32.52
CA GLU A 601 -0.08 -15.88 -32.01
C GLU A 601 0.80 -16.09 -30.78
N LEU A 602 1.77 -15.19 -30.57
CA LEU A 602 2.60 -15.14 -29.37
C LEU A 602 2.19 -13.91 -28.56
N LEU A 603 1.91 -14.07 -27.27
CA LEU A 603 1.60 -12.92 -26.41
C LEU A 603 2.87 -12.37 -25.74
N PHE A 604 3.62 -13.25 -25.06
CA PHE A 604 4.89 -12.91 -24.41
C PHE A 604 5.75 -14.15 -24.21
N VAL A 605 7.02 -13.91 -23.86
CA VAL A 605 8.01 -14.92 -23.53
C VAL A 605 8.57 -14.64 -22.14
N LEU A 606 8.59 -15.66 -21.27
CA LEU A 606 9.33 -15.62 -20.02
C LEU A 606 10.71 -16.25 -20.24
N GLU A 607 11.75 -15.54 -19.84
CA GLU A 607 13.14 -15.99 -19.84
C GLU A 607 13.56 -16.26 -18.41
N ALA A 608 14.06 -17.45 -18.11
CA ALA A 608 14.57 -17.85 -16.81
C ALA A 608 16.03 -18.31 -16.91
N ASN A 609 16.85 -17.83 -15.98
CA ASN A 609 18.22 -18.30 -15.82
C ASN A 609 18.24 -19.52 -14.89
N ARG A 610 18.78 -20.65 -15.35
CA ARG A 610 18.83 -21.89 -14.55
C ARG A 610 19.89 -21.89 -13.46
N MET A 611 20.89 -21.01 -13.53
CA MET A 611 21.89 -20.83 -12.47
C MET A 611 21.41 -19.93 -11.34
N ASP A 612 20.41 -19.09 -11.60
CA ASP A 612 19.78 -18.23 -10.61
C ASP A 612 18.27 -18.28 -10.82
N SER A 613 17.65 -19.28 -10.17
CA SER A 613 16.22 -19.55 -10.23
C SER A 613 15.36 -18.40 -9.68
N SER A 614 15.98 -17.34 -9.13
CA SER A 614 15.32 -16.12 -8.69
C SER A 614 15.19 -15.05 -9.79
N GLN A 615 15.93 -15.16 -10.90
CA GLN A 615 15.94 -14.16 -11.98
C GLN A 615 15.08 -14.56 -13.18
N PHE A 616 14.11 -13.69 -13.49
CA PHE A 616 13.22 -13.83 -14.64
C PHE A 616 13.17 -12.53 -15.45
N SER A 617 13.00 -12.65 -16.77
CA SER A 617 12.71 -11.53 -17.66
C SER A 617 11.45 -11.85 -18.45
N THR A 618 10.58 -10.85 -18.67
CA THR A 618 9.40 -11.04 -19.53
C THR A 618 9.46 -10.10 -20.71
N TRP A 619 9.19 -10.63 -21.90
CA TRP A 619 9.28 -9.93 -23.16
C TRP A 619 7.96 -10.02 -23.90
N ASP A 620 7.44 -8.90 -24.40
CA ASP A 620 6.30 -8.93 -25.32
C ASP A 620 6.69 -9.60 -26.65
N ALA A 621 5.70 -9.85 -27.53
CA ALA A 621 5.94 -10.46 -28.84
C ALA A 621 6.92 -9.69 -29.75
N ASN A 622 7.15 -8.40 -29.48
CA ASN A 622 8.07 -7.55 -30.23
C ASN A 622 9.47 -7.51 -29.60
N GLY A 623 9.68 -8.16 -28.45
CA GLY A 623 10.96 -8.16 -27.72
C GLY A 623 11.12 -6.98 -26.76
N HIS A 624 10.06 -6.26 -26.40
CA HIS A 624 10.14 -5.24 -25.36
C HIS A 624 9.98 -5.85 -23.98
N PHE A 625 10.80 -5.38 -23.04
CA PHE A 625 10.69 -5.78 -21.64
C PHE A 625 9.37 -5.30 -21.03
N ILE A 626 8.64 -6.20 -20.37
CA ILE A 626 7.32 -5.95 -19.78
C ILE A 626 7.21 -6.51 -18.36
N LYS A 627 6.24 -5.99 -17.61
CA LYS A 627 5.88 -6.42 -16.26
C LYS A 627 4.48 -7.01 -16.25
N THR A 628 4.33 -8.22 -15.74
CA THR A 628 3.08 -9.00 -15.83
C THR A 628 2.37 -9.21 -14.50
N GLY A 629 2.97 -8.72 -13.41
CA GLY A 629 2.61 -9.04 -12.02
C GLY A 629 3.26 -10.34 -11.52
N TRP A 630 3.75 -11.19 -12.43
CA TRP A 630 4.37 -12.45 -12.05
C TRP A 630 5.85 -12.26 -11.70
N HIS A 631 6.16 -12.19 -10.41
CA HIS A 631 7.52 -12.01 -9.88
C HIS A 631 8.25 -10.75 -10.37
N ASP A 632 7.50 -9.67 -10.64
CA ASP A 632 8.06 -8.41 -11.15
C ASP A 632 9.09 -7.78 -10.20
N GLU A 633 9.05 -8.09 -8.90
CA GLU A 633 10.03 -7.64 -7.91
C GLU A 633 11.45 -8.17 -8.17
N LYS A 634 11.54 -9.34 -8.82
CA LYS A 634 12.80 -9.98 -9.21
C LYS A 634 13.16 -9.76 -10.68
N ALA A 635 12.29 -9.09 -11.43
CA ALA A 635 12.49 -8.92 -12.86
C ALA A 635 13.70 -8.03 -13.16
N ARG A 636 14.50 -8.44 -14.15
CA ARG A 636 15.67 -7.72 -14.68
C ARG A 636 15.67 -7.83 -16.21
N PRO A 637 16.29 -6.90 -16.95
CA PRO A 637 16.50 -7.09 -18.39
C PRO A 637 17.39 -8.31 -18.65
N GLY A 638 16.91 -9.27 -19.43
CA GLY A 638 17.65 -10.46 -19.86
C GLY A 638 18.22 -10.34 -21.28
N VAL A 639 18.42 -11.48 -21.93
CA VAL A 639 18.95 -11.58 -23.30
C VAL A 639 17.86 -11.34 -24.37
N GLY A 640 16.61 -11.71 -24.11
CA GLY A 640 15.52 -11.65 -25.08
C GLY A 640 15.51 -12.82 -26.06
N PHE A 641 14.62 -12.80 -27.05
CA PHE A 641 14.44 -13.88 -28.03
C PHE A 641 14.45 -13.33 -29.46
N SER A 642 14.71 -14.18 -30.46
CA SER A 642 14.67 -13.75 -31.87
C SER A 642 13.24 -13.83 -32.45
N GLN A 643 12.96 -13.08 -33.51
CA GLN A 643 11.67 -13.23 -34.20
C GLN A 643 11.50 -14.61 -34.86
N GLU A 644 12.60 -15.27 -35.22
CA GLU A 644 12.56 -16.65 -35.70
C GLU A 644 12.11 -17.63 -34.59
N ASP A 645 12.60 -17.44 -33.36
CA ASP A 645 12.18 -18.21 -32.18
C ASP A 645 10.65 -18.08 -31.96
N ALA A 646 10.13 -16.87 -32.14
CA ALA A 646 8.69 -16.57 -32.08
C ALA A 646 7.91 -17.34 -33.15
N GLU A 647 8.36 -17.28 -34.40
CA GLU A 647 7.67 -17.92 -35.52
C GLU A 647 7.68 -19.45 -35.44
N ILE A 648 8.74 -20.06 -34.91
CA ILE A 648 8.80 -21.50 -34.65
C ILE A 648 7.68 -21.91 -33.69
N THR A 649 7.54 -21.22 -32.57
CA THR A 649 6.56 -21.57 -31.53
C THR A 649 5.12 -21.23 -31.94
N LYS A 650 4.90 -20.13 -32.67
CA LYS A 650 3.60 -19.82 -33.30
C LYS A 650 3.16 -20.92 -34.25
N LYS A 651 4.02 -21.36 -35.17
CA LYS A 651 3.72 -22.46 -36.11
C LYS A 651 3.42 -23.77 -35.38
N ALA A 652 4.22 -24.11 -34.38
CA ALA A 652 3.98 -25.30 -33.56
C ALA A 652 2.61 -25.26 -32.85
N SER A 653 2.20 -24.09 -32.35
CA SER A 653 0.89 -23.92 -31.71
C SER A 653 -0.29 -24.19 -32.63
N LEU A 654 -0.14 -23.96 -33.95
CA LEU A 654 -1.18 -24.25 -34.95
C LEU A 654 -1.41 -25.74 -35.18
N GLU A 655 -0.47 -26.59 -34.78
CA GLU A 655 -0.56 -28.05 -34.90
C GLU A 655 -1.19 -28.72 -33.67
N ILE A 656 -1.56 -27.94 -32.65
CA ILE A 656 -2.21 -28.43 -31.43
C ILE A 656 -3.66 -27.92 -31.41
N PRO A 657 -4.69 -28.77 -31.21
CA PRO A 657 -6.08 -28.35 -31.13
C PRO A 657 -6.42 -27.72 -29.77
N SER A 658 -5.70 -26.65 -29.40
CA SER A 658 -5.86 -25.90 -28.15
C SER A 658 -5.76 -24.41 -28.40
N PRO A 659 -6.64 -23.57 -27.79
CA PRO A 659 -6.52 -22.12 -27.88
C PRO A 659 -5.24 -21.58 -27.24
N PHE A 660 -4.69 -22.29 -26.25
CA PHE A 660 -3.48 -21.88 -25.54
C PHE A 660 -2.51 -23.06 -25.37
N VAL A 661 -1.22 -22.79 -25.60
CA VAL A 661 -0.13 -23.70 -25.26
C VAL A 661 1.07 -22.87 -24.81
N ARG A 662 1.63 -23.19 -23.64
CA ARG A 662 2.94 -22.71 -23.23
C ARG A 662 4.00 -23.66 -23.77
N PHE A 663 4.96 -23.16 -24.53
CA PHE A 663 6.12 -23.95 -24.97
C PHE A 663 7.31 -23.63 -24.09
N ASP A 664 7.80 -24.62 -23.36
CA ASP A 664 9.04 -24.53 -22.59
C ASP A 664 10.17 -25.00 -23.50
N MET A 665 11.07 -24.09 -23.84
CA MET A 665 12.17 -24.27 -24.78
C MET A 665 13.50 -23.97 -24.10
N LEU A 666 14.55 -24.69 -24.48
CA LEU A 666 15.92 -24.36 -24.14
C LEU A 666 16.56 -23.59 -25.29
N LYS A 667 17.22 -22.47 -25.01
CA LYS A 667 18.03 -21.77 -26.02
C LYS A 667 19.47 -22.24 -25.95
N GLY A 668 19.81 -23.12 -26.87
CA GLY A 668 21.19 -23.50 -27.14
C GLY A 668 21.86 -22.56 -28.12
N HIS A 669 23.17 -22.76 -28.30
CA HIS A 669 24.02 -22.06 -29.26
C HIS A 669 23.57 -22.19 -30.73
N ASP A 670 22.87 -23.27 -31.04
CA ASP A 670 22.42 -23.70 -32.36
C ASP A 670 20.88 -23.65 -32.51
N GLY A 671 20.20 -22.92 -31.63
CA GLY A 671 18.77 -22.60 -31.74
C GLY A 671 17.91 -23.08 -30.57
N LEU A 672 16.59 -23.04 -30.76
CA LEU A 672 15.64 -23.51 -29.76
C LEU A 672 15.53 -25.04 -29.76
N VAL A 673 15.46 -25.61 -28.57
CA VAL A 673 15.23 -27.03 -28.33
C VAL A 673 13.96 -27.19 -27.49
N PHE A 674 13.04 -28.00 -27.97
CA PHE A 674 11.76 -28.27 -27.33
C PHE A 674 11.93 -29.07 -26.04
N GLY A 675 11.45 -28.50 -24.93
CA GLY A 675 11.42 -29.16 -23.62
C GLY A 675 10.05 -29.73 -23.29
N GLU A 676 9.01 -28.89 -23.35
CA GLU A 676 7.64 -29.27 -22.98
C GLU A 676 6.59 -28.39 -23.67
N ALA A 677 5.37 -28.90 -23.81
CA ALA A 677 4.20 -28.11 -24.19
C ALA A 677 3.12 -28.27 -23.12
N THR A 678 2.74 -27.17 -22.47
CA THR A 678 1.77 -27.14 -21.38
C THR A 678 0.51 -26.36 -21.79
N PRO A 679 -0.63 -27.01 -22.09
CA PRO A 679 -1.88 -26.34 -22.45
C PRO A 679 -2.64 -25.77 -21.23
N ARG A 680 -2.14 -26.03 -20.01
CA ARG A 680 -2.60 -25.40 -18.77
C ARG A 680 -1.38 -25.00 -17.93
N PRO A 681 -0.98 -23.73 -17.91
CA PRO A 681 0.21 -23.33 -17.20
C PRO A 681 -0.06 -23.34 -15.69
N GLY A 682 0.93 -23.73 -14.88
CA GLY A 682 0.90 -23.46 -13.44
C GLY A 682 1.02 -21.95 -13.16
N GLY A 683 0.65 -21.51 -11.94
CA GLY A 683 0.88 -20.12 -11.51
C GLY A 683 0.02 -19.05 -12.20
N PHE A 684 -0.98 -19.42 -12.99
CA PHE A 684 -1.84 -18.47 -13.73
C PHE A 684 -2.58 -17.44 -12.85
N HIS A 685 -2.71 -17.68 -11.54
CA HIS A 685 -3.34 -16.75 -10.59
C HIS A 685 -2.43 -15.60 -10.15
N LEU A 686 -1.15 -15.68 -10.48
CA LEU A 686 -0.14 -14.70 -10.06
C LEU A 686 0.01 -13.54 -11.06
N PHE A 687 -0.61 -13.62 -12.23
CA PHE A 687 -0.67 -12.48 -13.14
C PHE A 687 -1.50 -11.35 -12.54
N ASN A 688 -1.07 -10.11 -12.75
CA ASN A 688 -1.87 -8.95 -12.34
C ASN A 688 -3.18 -8.87 -13.15
N LYS A 689 -4.10 -8.01 -12.70
CA LYS A 689 -5.43 -7.86 -13.33
C LYS A 689 -5.35 -7.50 -14.81
N GLU A 690 -4.34 -6.74 -15.23
CA GLU A 690 -4.15 -6.36 -16.63
C GLU A 690 -3.77 -7.57 -17.50
N TYR A 691 -2.79 -8.36 -17.08
CA TYR A 691 -2.34 -9.51 -17.84
C TYR A 691 -3.30 -10.70 -17.79
N ASP A 692 -4.01 -10.90 -16.67
CA ASP A 692 -5.11 -11.87 -16.61
C ASP A 692 -6.17 -11.59 -17.70
N ARG A 693 -6.48 -10.30 -17.91
CA ARG A 693 -7.41 -9.86 -18.97
C ARG A 693 -6.83 -10.01 -20.37
N LYS A 694 -5.58 -9.59 -20.60
CA LYS A 694 -4.90 -9.75 -21.90
C LYS A 694 -4.81 -11.22 -22.32
N LEU A 695 -4.42 -12.10 -21.39
CA LEU A 695 -4.39 -13.55 -21.60
C LEU A 695 -5.79 -14.10 -21.87
N GLY A 696 -6.81 -13.62 -21.14
CA GLY A 696 -8.20 -14.04 -21.32
C GLY A 696 -8.76 -13.66 -22.70
N GLN A 697 -8.47 -12.44 -23.16
CA GLN A 697 -8.83 -11.98 -24.50
C GLN A 697 -8.10 -12.81 -25.58
N ALA A 698 -6.78 -12.95 -25.46
CA ALA A 698 -5.98 -13.74 -26.41
C ALA A 698 -6.48 -15.18 -26.51
N TYR A 699 -6.92 -15.78 -25.39
CA TYR A 699 -7.54 -17.10 -25.36
C TYR A 699 -8.82 -17.17 -26.19
N ARG A 700 -9.73 -16.20 -26.04
CA ARG A 700 -11.01 -16.19 -26.78
C ARG A 700 -10.82 -15.90 -28.26
N GLU A 701 -9.87 -15.05 -28.62
CA GLU A 701 -9.50 -14.82 -30.02
C GLU A 701 -8.88 -16.07 -30.65
N ALA A 702 -8.03 -16.78 -29.91
CA ALA A 702 -7.45 -18.05 -30.34
C ALA A 702 -8.52 -19.15 -30.50
N GLU A 703 -9.49 -19.21 -29.59
CA GLU A 703 -10.65 -20.11 -29.68
C GLU A 703 -11.44 -19.84 -30.96
N ALA A 704 -11.71 -18.58 -31.30
CA ALA A 704 -12.38 -18.22 -32.55
C ALA A 704 -11.57 -18.64 -33.80
N ARG A 705 -10.24 -18.45 -33.78
CA ARG A 705 -9.36 -18.91 -34.87
C ARG A 705 -9.37 -20.44 -35.00
N LEU A 706 -9.23 -21.16 -33.89
CA LEU A 706 -9.26 -22.61 -33.83
C LEU A 706 -10.59 -23.18 -34.34
N THR A 707 -11.72 -22.63 -33.88
CA THR A 707 -13.06 -23.05 -34.35
C THR A 707 -13.19 -22.83 -35.86
N ARG A 708 -12.72 -21.71 -36.39
CA ARG A 708 -12.74 -21.45 -37.83
C ARG A 708 -11.93 -22.48 -38.62
N ASP A 709 -10.75 -22.86 -38.14
CA ASP A 709 -9.90 -23.85 -38.81
C ASP A 709 -10.51 -25.26 -38.74
N LEU A 710 -11.09 -25.63 -37.60
CA LEU A 710 -11.87 -26.88 -37.45
C LEU A 710 -13.06 -26.93 -38.42
N LEU A 711 -13.82 -25.84 -38.53
CA LEU A 711 -14.94 -25.74 -39.48
C LEU A 711 -14.48 -25.79 -40.95
N ARG A 712 -13.24 -25.39 -41.24
CA ARG A 712 -12.61 -25.53 -42.56
C ARG A 712 -12.03 -26.93 -42.80
N GLY A 713 -12.17 -27.85 -41.85
CA GLY A 713 -11.75 -29.24 -41.99
C GLY A 713 -10.30 -29.52 -41.56
N LYS A 714 -9.65 -28.63 -40.80
CA LYS A 714 -8.31 -28.90 -40.25
C LYS A 714 -8.35 -30.10 -39.31
N LYS A 715 -7.54 -31.12 -39.59
CA LYS A 715 -7.53 -32.41 -38.88
C LYS A 715 -6.50 -32.55 -37.77
N PHE A 716 -5.54 -31.63 -37.67
CA PHE A 716 -4.43 -31.72 -36.71
C PHE A 716 -3.73 -33.09 -36.77
N GLU A 717 -3.32 -33.52 -37.97
CA GLU A 717 -2.85 -34.90 -38.21
C GLU A 717 -1.64 -35.27 -37.35
N ALA A 718 -0.69 -34.33 -37.17
CA ALA A 718 0.45 -34.50 -36.29
C ALA A 718 0.02 -34.77 -34.84
N PHE A 719 -1.03 -34.09 -34.35
CA PHE A 719 -1.54 -34.28 -33.01
C PHE A 719 -2.35 -35.57 -32.86
N THR A 720 -3.38 -35.73 -33.68
CA THR A 720 -4.35 -36.84 -33.57
C THR A 720 -3.68 -38.21 -33.72
N LYS A 721 -2.70 -38.34 -34.63
CA LYS A 721 -1.92 -39.57 -34.82
C LYS A 721 -1.12 -39.97 -33.57
N ASN A 722 -0.51 -39.00 -32.88
CA ASN A 722 0.35 -39.26 -31.72
C ASN A 722 -0.43 -39.48 -30.42
N PHE A 723 -1.64 -38.92 -30.33
CA PHE A 723 -2.44 -38.98 -29.10
C PHE A 723 -3.64 -39.93 -29.15
N LYS A 724 -3.89 -40.59 -30.30
CA LYS A 724 -4.96 -41.60 -30.52
C LYS A 724 -6.35 -41.06 -30.15
N ILE A 725 -6.70 -39.92 -30.74
CA ILE A 725 -7.95 -39.19 -30.50
C ILE A 725 -8.96 -39.53 -31.59
#